data_AF-A0A2A2LGS0-F1
#
_entry.id   AF-A0A2A2LGS0-F1
#
_cell.length_a   1.000
_cell.length_b   1.000
_cell.length_c   1.000
_cell.angle_alpha   90.00
_cell.angle_beta   90.00
_cell.angle_gamma   90.00
#
_symmetry.space_group_name_H-M   'P 1'
#
loop_
_entity.id
_entity.type
_entity.pdbx_description
1 polymer ?
#
loop_
_entity_poly.entity_id
_entity_poly.type
_entity_poly.pdbx_seq_one_letter_code
_entity_poly.pdbx_strand_id
1 'polypeptide(L)'
;MGNLTLIYDELLVEVSKYCFTKREFEELYGNKSRFGIVSLIAPFLIDAACEQLGLNELRRHFNLRPKSIIGFNDGPINEEFVEPFEGMHNYGSLLKYFQATANDYGVGREVAEGKFDPAELVVAEKFIDEKLPEIRQLYKNVPLVSTPLAPDCDKPVCTGKLAPIYCTGDILSLSWQYGLQHTCPGDKLKFPAERVLENFEKLKKPVDRENFINFCSKNFQKTAYLEQVELPDWRHDPEFILEIKNQKYQNLAKQIYVIWRKLARKFTEDVHKNGHLYPVLPVNNTFIVPGGRFKIYFYWDSYWIIKGLVISGLFHTAKGMIENFAQIVRTKGFIPNSGNIQLSERSQPPLFIHIVYEYYNSTKDLESVKSWIDAMDKEMEFWRKERTVQVGDGKTMFHYLASSNCPRPENFLTDYELAINSSNPKETWRAIASACESGWDFSSRWMQTQGENSYNRDTVRTQKIIPVDLNVFLAQNMRYMVGFYNMLQDQEKSLEYQKKFNDLLRNINEVLWNENKGSWFDLDVETMEHRTSFYPSNIFPLLLYGRSSEYSEKVLSYLKSNDVFRFPAGIPTTLPVPSKEQWDYPNVWAPVLHLFVKSLLATDSEEMHTLAKKEADKFINTVYNGLNNPQNDLPSGIWEKYDAESVSGRPGHGGEYFVQEGFGWTNGAVLDLIQIFRNEESLKIAEDIMKETINKNSMGVKKITSKGTNGNSLLDWHLLIVIVAVIFCVVLMFVYVMHGTYESYRGLIMHRRLPTEEPQYDEETGLLESVMSDDDEDTADSEIDDAVRV
;
A
#
# COMPACT_ATOMS: atom_id res chain seq x y z
N MET A 1 -4.25 -11.20 -28.46
CA MET A 1 -5.36 -10.24 -28.70
C MET A 1 -5.78 -9.45 -27.46
N GLY A 2 -5.77 -10.00 -26.23
CA GLY A 2 -6.21 -9.26 -25.04
C GLY A 2 -5.27 -8.20 -24.43
N ASN A 3 -4.13 -7.86 -25.06
CA ASN A 3 -3.15 -6.89 -24.50
C ASN A 3 -2.93 -5.65 -25.39
N LEU A 4 -3.47 -5.64 -26.62
CA LEU A 4 -3.48 -4.46 -27.48
C LEU A 4 -4.64 -3.54 -27.13
N THR A 5 -5.77 -4.11 -26.66
CA THR A 5 -6.94 -3.35 -26.19
C THR A 5 -6.60 -2.49 -24.97
N LEU A 6 -5.81 -3.00 -24.02
CA LEU A 6 -5.41 -2.24 -22.84
C LEU A 6 -4.49 -1.06 -23.20
N ILE A 7 -3.47 -1.31 -24.04
CA ILE A 7 -2.54 -0.28 -24.51
C ILE A 7 -3.28 0.76 -25.38
N TYR A 8 -4.26 0.33 -26.17
CA TYR A 8 -5.09 1.19 -27.01
C TYR A 8 -6.08 2.02 -26.18
N ASP A 9 -6.70 1.45 -25.16
CA ASP A 9 -7.58 2.15 -24.21
C ASP A 9 -6.79 3.16 -23.37
N GLU A 10 -5.57 2.81 -22.94
CA GLU A 10 -4.65 3.69 -22.22
C GLU A 10 -4.18 4.88 -23.09
N LEU A 11 -3.92 4.64 -24.37
CA LEU A 11 -3.55 5.69 -25.33
C LEU A 11 -4.75 6.61 -25.65
N LEU A 12 -5.96 6.06 -25.78
CA LEU A 12 -7.20 6.81 -26.05
C LEU A 12 -7.62 7.69 -24.86
N VAL A 13 -7.47 7.18 -23.63
CA VAL A 13 -7.72 7.96 -22.41
C VAL A 13 -6.75 9.12 -22.31
N GLU A 14 -5.51 8.96 -22.78
CA GLU A 14 -4.52 10.03 -22.73
C GLU A 14 -4.74 11.07 -23.83
N VAL A 15 -5.07 10.66 -25.05
CA VAL A 15 -5.41 11.57 -26.15
C VAL A 15 -6.71 12.36 -25.86
N SER A 16 -7.71 11.73 -25.24
CA SER A 16 -9.01 12.38 -24.96
C SER A 16 -8.91 13.53 -23.96
N LYS A 17 -7.93 13.51 -23.04
CA LYS A 17 -7.69 14.58 -22.07
C LYS A 17 -7.17 15.89 -22.69
N TYR A 18 -6.60 15.83 -23.90
CA TYR A 18 -6.00 16.99 -24.56
C TYR A 18 -6.86 17.57 -25.69
N CYS A 19 -7.97 16.93 -26.07
CA CYS A 19 -8.67 17.25 -27.33
C CYS A 19 -10.17 17.61 -27.23
N PHE A 20 -10.87 17.46 -26.09
CA PHE A 20 -12.32 17.73 -26.01
C PHE A 20 -12.72 18.63 -24.85
N THR A 21 -13.76 19.46 -25.05
CA THR A 21 -14.38 20.19 -23.93
C THR A 21 -15.44 19.35 -23.23
N LYS A 22 -15.70 19.65 -21.95
CA LYS A 22 -16.61 18.90 -21.06
C LYS A 22 -18.00 18.64 -21.66
N ARG A 23 -18.54 19.56 -22.46
CA ARG A 23 -19.86 19.47 -23.08
C ARG A 23 -19.91 18.52 -24.28
N GLU A 24 -18.81 18.40 -25.02
CA GLU A 24 -18.70 17.54 -26.21
C GLU A 24 -18.48 16.08 -25.82
N PHE A 25 -17.83 15.85 -24.68
CA PHE A 25 -17.72 14.54 -24.04
C PHE A 25 -19.09 14.05 -23.51
N GLU A 26 -19.89 14.95 -22.92
CA GLU A 26 -21.23 14.66 -22.39
C GLU A 26 -22.26 14.28 -23.48
N GLU A 27 -22.17 14.85 -24.69
CA GLU A 27 -23.07 14.51 -25.81
C GLU A 27 -22.75 13.15 -26.47
N LEU A 28 -21.50 12.70 -26.44
CA LEU A 28 -21.06 11.43 -27.05
C LEU A 28 -21.38 10.18 -26.22
N TYR A 29 -21.44 10.30 -24.89
CA TYR A 29 -21.56 9.15 -23.97
C TYR A 29 -22.83 9.16 -23.10
N GLY A 30 -23.69 10.17 -23.25
CA GLY A 30 -24.77 10.49 -22.32
C GLY A 30 -26.06 9.66 -22.35
N ASN A 31 -26.19 8.53 -23.06
CA ASN A 31 -27.46 7.78 -23.06
C ASN A 31 -27.33 6.26 -22.97
N LYS A 32 -27.43 5.75 -21.74
CA LYS A 32 -27.46 4.32 -21.40
C LYS A 32 -28.88 3.75 -21.58
N SER A 33 -29.19 3.24 -22.77
CA SER A 33 -30.08 2.07 -22.86
C SER A 33 -29.83 1.29 -24.16
N ARG A 34 -29.75 -0.04 -24.04
CA ARG A 34 -29.56 -1.08 -25.08
C ARG A 34 -28.11 -1.37 -25.48
N PHE A 35 -27.41 -2.06 -24.57
CA PHE A 35 -26.36 -3.00 -24.92
C PHE A 35 -26.92 -4.07 -25.87
N GLY A 36 -26.35 -4.21 -27.06
CA GLY A 36 -26.66 -5.34 -27.94
C GLY A 36 -26.16 -5.26 -29.38
N ILE A 37 -26.02 -4.07 -29.99
CA ILE A 37 -25.76 -3.98 -31.45
C ILE A 37 -24.66 -2.96 -31.85
N VAL A 38 -24.16 -2.12 -30.94
CA VAL A 38 -23.17 -1.07 -31.28
C VAL A 38 -21.71 -1.58 -31.37
N SER A 39 -21.42 -2.84 -31.01
CA SER A 39 -20.07 -3.42 -31.10
C SER A 39 -19.58 -3.69 -32.54
N LEU A 40 -20.32 -3.28 -33.56
CA LEU A 40 -20.02 -3.61 -34.97
C LEU A 40 -19.81 -2.39 -35.88
N ILE A 41 -20.07 -1.16 -35.43
CA ILE A 41 -20.01 0.03 -36.32
C ILE A 41 -19.23 1.21 -35.70
N ALA A 42 -18.92 1.19 -34.40
CA ALA A 42 -18.20 2.25 -33.69
C ALA A 42 -16.79 2.60 -34.23
N PRO A 43 -15.98 1.68 -34.80
CA PRO A 43 -14.65 2.04 -35.31
C PRO A 43 -14.69 3.03 -36.49
N PHE A 44 -15.72 2.96 -37.34
CA PHE A 44 -15.79 3.71 -38.59
C PHE A 44 -16.13 5.21 -38.44
N LEU A 45 -16.88 5.58 -37.39
CA LEU A 45 -17.26 6.97 -37.14
C LEU A 45 -16.20 7.74 -36.34
N ILE A 46 -15.38 7.03 -35.56
CA ILE A 46 -14.31 7.60 -34.75
C ILE A 46 -13.06 7.86 -35.61
N ASP A 47 -12.72 6.94 -36.53
CA ASP A 47 -11.59 7.12 -37.45
C ASP A 47 -11.79 8.33 -38.39
N ALA A 48 -13.01 8.52 -38.92
CA ALA A 48 -13.33 9.65 -39.80
C ALA A 48 -13.31 11.02 -39.09
N ALA A 49 -13.69 11.07 -37.81
CA ALA A 49 -13.66 12.29 -37.00
C ALA A 49 -12.24 12.67 -36.55
N CYS A 50 -11.41 11.67 -36.22
CA CYS A 50 -10.01 11.85 -35.84
C CYS A 50 -9.14 12.29 -37.03
N GLU A 51 -9.38 11.79 -38.24
CA GLU A 51 -8.68 12.24 -39.46
C GLU A 51 -8.93 13.73 -39.78
N GLN A 52 -10.16 14.21 -39.61
CA GLN A 52 -10.55 15.56 -40.06
C GLN A 52 -10.18 16.68 -39.07
N LEU A 53 -10.18 16.38 -37.76
CA LEU A 53 -9.87 17.37 -36.71
C LEU A 53 -8.36 17.57 -36.51
N GLY A 54 -7.55 16.51 -36.62
CA GLY A 54 -6.09 16.61 -36.53
C GLY A 54 -5.48 17.51 -37.62
N LEU A 55 -5.98 17.41 -38.85
CA LEU A 55 -5.49 18.16 -40.00
C LEU A 55 -5.76 19.67 -39.92
N ASN A 56 -6.90 20.09 -39.34
CA ASN A 56 -7.25 21.51 -39.23
C ASN A 56 -6.50 22.20 -38.10
N GLU A 57 -6.23 21.49 -37.00
CA GLU A 57 -5.48 22.03 -35.88
C GLU A 57 -3.98 22.09 -36.17
N LEU A 58 -3.46 21.14 -36.95
CA LEU A 58 -2.12 21.24 -37.55
C LEU A 58 -2.00 22.46 -38.50
N ARG A 59 -2.98 22.72 -39.36
CA ARG A 59 -2.97 23.90 -40.26
C ARG A 59 -2.98 25.22 -39.51
N ARG A 60 -3.74 25.27 -38.40
CA ARG A 60 -3.86 26.44 -37.53
C ARG A 60 -2.60 26.67 -36.68
N HIS A 61 -1.97 25.59 -36.20
CA HIS A 61 -0.75 25.64 -35.39
C HIS A 61 0.50 25.97 -36.22
N PHE A 62 0.56 25.51 -37.48
CA PHE A 62 1.68 25.76 -38.40
C PHE A 62 1.45 26.91 -39.41
N ASN A 63 0.34 27.64 -39.28
CA ASN A 63 0.01 28.82 -40.09
C ASN A 63 0.03 28.56 -41.62
N LEU A 64 -0.44 27.39 -42.04
CA LEU A 64 -0.46 26.95 -43.44
C LEU A 64 -1.68 27.53 -44.16
N ARG A 65 -1.48 28.19 -45.32
CA ARG A 65 -2.58 28.80 -46.09
C ARG A 65 -3.25 27.77 -47.02
N PRO A 66 -4.58 27.77 -47.13
CA PRO A 66 -5.28 26.99 -48.14
C PRO A 66 -5.06 27.55 -49.56
N LYS A 67 -4.95 26.67 -50.55
CA LYS A 67 -4.80 27.03 -51.98
C LYS A 67 -6.20 27.17 -52.60
N SER A 68 -6.51 28.29 -53.24
CA SER A 68 -7.76 28.47 -53.99
C SER A 68 -7.62 28.01 -55.44
N ILE A 69 -8.72 27.50 -56.01
CA ILE A 69 -8.95 27.48 -57.46
C ILE A 69 -10.31 28.13 -57.71
N ILE A 70 -10.34 29.06 -58.67
CA ILE A 70 -11.47 29.92 -59.03
C ILE A 70 -12.34 29.20 -60.07
N GLY A 71 -13.65 29.12 -59.83
CA GLY A 71 -14.65 28.70 -60.83
C GLY A 71 -15.12 29.87 -61.69
N PHE A 72 -15.31 29.63 -62.99
CA PHE A 72 -15.98 30.55 -63.90
C PHE A 72 -17.50 30.36 -63.81
N ASN A 73 -18.17 31.45 -63.42
CA ASN A 73 -19.59 31.77 -63.52
C ASN A 73 -20.60 30.99 -62.65
N ASP A 74 -21.24 31.80 -61.79
CA ASP A 74 -22.53 31.64 -61.09
C ASP A 74 -22.56 30.95 -59.70
N GLY A 75 -22.34 31.77 -58.65
CA GLY A 75 -22.84 31.56 -57.27
C GLY A 75 -21.86 30.93 -56.24
N PRO A 76 -22.01 31.20 -54.92
CA PRO A 76 -21.16 30.60 -53.88
C PRO A 76 -21.45 29.09 -53.76
N ILE A 77 -20.40 28.29 -53.92
CA ILE A 77 -20.45 26.82 -53.90
C ILE A 77 -20.51 26.33 -52.45
N ASN A 78 -21.61 25.67 -52.10
CA ASN A 78 -21.68 24.73 -50.98
C ASN A 78 -21.27 23.36 -51.54
N GLU A 79 -20.23 22.72 -51.00
CA GLU A 79 -19.88 21.35 -51.37
C GLU A 79 -20.59 20.36 -50.42
N GLU A 80 -21.66 19.74 -50.94
CA GLU A 80 -22.12 18.43 -50.50
C GLU A 80 -21.36 17.32 -51.22
N PHE A 81 -21.13 16.24 -50.48
CA PHE A 81 -20.59 14.95 -50.89
C PHE A 81 -21.39 14.30 -52.02
N VAL A 82 -20.70 13.68 -52.99
CA VAL A 82 -21.23 12.50 -53.71
C VAL A 82 -20.07 11.53 -54.08
N GLU A 83 -20.22 10.27 -53.65
CA GLU A 83 -19.46 9.03 -53.98
C GLU A 83 -19.72 8.54 -55.44
N PRO A 84 -19.25 7.36 -55.92
CA PRO A 84 -18.29 6.36 -55.41
C PRO A 84 -17.15 6.04 -56.41
N PHE A 85 -16.03 5.48 -55.95
CA PHE A 85 -15.15 4.69 -56.83
C PHE A 85 -14.74 3.37 -56.16
N GLU A 86 -15.25 2.29 -56.74
CA GLU A 86 -15.02 0.90 -56.42
C GLU A 86 -13.54 0.52 -56.64
N GLY A 87 -13.01 -0.32 -55.74
CA GLY A 87 -11.89 -1.19 -56.08
C GLY A 87 -10.65 -1.12 -55.20
N MET A 88 -10.77 -1.36 -53.89
CA MET A 88 -9.78 -2.18 -53.15
C MET A 88 -10.35 -2.63 -51.80
N HIS A 89 -11.15 -3.69 -51.85
CA HIS A 89 -11.51 -4.46 -50.66
C HIS A 89 -10.33 -5.38 -50.26
N ASN A 90 -9.49 -4.94 -49.33
CA ASN A 90 -8.89 -5.87 -48.36
C ASN A 90 -8.28 -5.12 -47.16
N TYR A 91 -8.97 -5.15 -46.01
CA TYR A 91 -8.44 -4.66 -44.73
C TYR A 91 -7.17 -5.40 -44.28
N GLY A 92 -6.89 -6.58 -44.85
CA GLY A 92 -5.65 -7.31 -44.64
C GLY A 92 -4.41 -6.61 -45.22
N SER A 93 -4.55 -5.79 -46.28
CA SER A 93 -3.41 -5.06 -46.86
C SER A 93 -3.10 -3.76 -46.13
N LEU A 94 -4.10 -3.06 -45.57
CA LEU A 94 -3.87 -1.84 -44.81
C LEU A 94 -3.28 -2.13 -43.42
N LEU A 95 -3.74 -3.20 -42.77
CA LEU A 95 -3.12 -3.70 -41.54
C LEU A 95 -1.71 -4.27 -41.80
N LYS A 96 -1.49 -4.96 -42.92
CA LYS A 96 -0.13 -5.33 -43.36
C LYS A 96 0.72 -4.12 -43.69
N TYR A 97 0.14 -3.03 -44.21
CA TYR A 97 0.85 -1.78 -44.49
C TYR A 97 1.23 -1.05 -43.21
N PHE A 98 0.34 -0.98 -42.22
CA PHE A 98 0.64 -0.40 -40.90
C PHE A 98 1.60 -1.27 -40.09
N GLN A 99 1.46 -2.59 -40.13
CA GLN A 99 2.40 -3.53 -39.52
C GLN A 99 3.75 -3.54 -40.26
N ALA A 100 3.77 -3.40 -41.58
CA ALA A 100 5.00 -3.23 -42.35
C ALA A 100 5.64 -1.87 -42.09
N THR A 101 4.86 -0.81 -41.88
CA THR A 101 5.36 0.55 -41.57
C THR A 101 5.90 0.61 -40.14
N ALA A 102 5.20 0.03 -39.16
CA ALA A 102 5.69 -0.11 -37.79
C ALA A 102 6.89 -1.07 -37.70
N ASN A 103 6.95 -2.11 -38.54
CA ASN A 103 8.14 -2.94 -38.68
C ASN A 103 9.29 -2.19 -39.36
N ASP A 104 9.04 -1.40 -40.43
CA ASP A 104 10.03 -0.60 -41.18
C ASP A 104 10.65 0.50 -40.30
N TYR A 105 9.89 1.10 -39.38
CA TYR A 105 10.41 2.03 -38.36
C TYR A 105 11.34 1.35 -37.34
N GLY A 106 11.34 0.01 -37.27
CA GLY A 106 12.34 -0.79 -36.55
C GLY A 106 13.58 -1.14 -37.38
N VAL A 107 13.65 -0.75 -38.66
CA VAL A 107 14.72 -1.10 -39.62
C VAL A 107 15.61 0.10 -39.94
N GLY A 108 16.07 0.82 -38.92
CA GLY A 108 17.12 1.84 -39.07
C GLY A 108 16.73 3.11 -39.84
N ARG A 109 17.43 4.21 -39.51
CA ARG A 109 17.16 5.57 -40.00
C ARG A 109 17.18 5.71 -41.53
N GLU A 110 17.97 4.89 -42.21
CA GLU A 110 18.19 4.94 -43.66
C GLU A 110 16.94 4.56 -44.49
N VAL A 111 16.00 3.79 -43.93
CA VAL A 111 14.74 3.40 -44.62
C VAL A 111 13.65 4.46 -44.45
N ALA A 112 13.66 5.20 -43.33
CA ALA A 112 12.71 6.27 -43.03
C ALA A 112 13.01 7.57 -43.80
N GLU A 113 14.29 7.91 -44.00
CA GLU A 113 14.75 9.09 -44.76
C GLU A 113 14.41 9.02 -46.26
N GLY A 114 14.04 7.85 -46.78
CA GLY A 114 13.57 7.68 -48.17
C GLY A 114 12.06 7.89 -48.38
N LYS A 115 11.26 8.02 -47.31
CA LYS A 115 9.78 8.06 -47.37
C LYS A 115 9.14 9.27 -46.69
N PHE A 116 9.87 10.04 -45.89
CA PHE A 116 9.38 11.22 -45.16
C PHE A 116 10.34 12.40 -45.31
N ASP A 117 9.83 13.64 -45.19
CA ASP A 117 10.69 14.82 -45.19
C ASP A 117 11.52 14.86 -43.88
N PRO A 118 12.86 15.03 -43.95
CA PRO A 118 13.71 15.10 -42.77
C PRO A 118 13.28 16.14 -41.73
N ALA A 119 12.63 17.24 -42.14
CA ALA A 119 12.13 18.26 -41.21
C ALA A 119 10.92 17.78 -40.40
N GLU A 120 10.06 16.93 -40.97
CA GLU A 120 8.87 16.37 -40.31
C GLU A 120 9.27 15.31 -39.27
N LEU A 121 10.30 14.50 -39.59
CA LEU A 121 10.89 13.55 -38.65
C LEU A 121 11.48 14.26 -37.42
N VAL A 122 12.16 15.40 -37.60
CA VAL A 122 12.71 16.19 -36.49
C VAL A 122 11.61 16.79 -35.60
N VAL A 123 10.48 17.20 -36.18
CA VAL A 123 9.34 17.74 -35.42
C VAL A 123 8.62 16.64 -34.63
N ALA A 124 8.42 15.46 -35.23
CA ALA A 124 7.83 14.30 -34.56
C ALA A 124 8.74 13.76 -33.45
N GLU A 125 10.05 13.63 -33.70
CA GLU A 125 11.05 13.29 -32.68
C GLU A 125 11.00 14.29 -31.52
N LYS A 126 10.97 15.60 -31.81
CA LYS A 126 10.88 16.65 -30.78
C LYS A 126 9.58 16.60 -29.98
N PHE A 127 8.45 16.29 -30.62
CA PHE A 127 7.16 16.16 -29.93
C PHE A 127 7.14 14.94 -28.99
N ILE A 128 7.65 13.80 -29.44
CA ILE A 128 7.80 12.60 -28.60
C ILE A 128 8.75 12.89 -27.43
N ASP A 129 9.86 13.60 -27.69
CA ASP A 129 10.85 13.98 -26.67
C ASP A 129 10.28 14.92 -25.61
N GLU A 130 9.41 15.85 -26.01
CA GLU A 130 8.85 16.85 -25.10
C GLU A 130 7.57 16.40 -24.39
N LYS A 131 6.78 15.48 -24.98
CA LYS A 131 5.42 15.16 -24.52
C LYS A 131 5.21 13.71 -24.14
N LEU A 132 5.97 12.78 -24.70
CA LEU A 132 5.77 11.33 -24.52
C LEU A 132 7.13 10.62 -24.35
N PRO A 133 7.96 11.01 -23.37
CA PRO A 133 9.29 10.45 -23.19
C PRO A 133 9.28 8.94 -22.92
N GLU A 134 8.17 8.39 -22.40
CA GLU A 134 7.97 6.96 -22.18
C GLU A 134 7.84 6.18 -23.50
N ILE A 135 7.29 6.80 -24.55
CA ILE A 135 7.22 6.20 -25.89
C ILE A 135 8.62 6.07 -26.49
N ARG A 136 9.54 6.98 -26.19
CA ARG A 136 10.92 6.86 -26.66
C ARG A 136 11.64 5.63 -26.10
N GLN A 137 11.27 5.15 -24.91
CA GLN A 137 11.82 3.89 -24.38
C GLN A 137 11.37 2.67 -25.19
N LEU A 138 10.20 2.72 -25.83
CA LEU A 138 9.69 1.67 -26.72
C LEU A 138 10.32 1.70 -28.11
N TYR A 139 10.78 2.89 -28.55
CA TYR A 139 11.22 3.16 -29.92
C TYR A 139 12.60 3.82 -30.01
N LYS A 140 13.48 3.68 -29.00
CA LYS A 140 14.91 3.88 -29.24
C LYS A 140 15.22 2.95 -30.41
N ASN A 141 15.44 3.51 -31.60
CA ASN A 141 15.99 2.80 -32.74
C ASN A 141 17.06 1.91 -32.14
N VAL A 142 16.84 0.61 -32.09
CA VAL A 142 17.78 -0.31 -31.48
C VAL A 142 18.79 -0.54 -32.59
N PRO A 143 19.92 0.21 -32.67
CA PRO A 143 21.02 -0.28 -33.49
C PRO A 143 21.26 -1.71 -33.03
N LEU A 144 21.52 -2.65 -33.94
CA LEU A 144 21.93 -4.02 -33.62
C LEU A 144 22.71 -4.04 -32.31
N VAL A 145 22.02 -4.31 -31.19
CA VAL A 145 22.63 -4.30 -29.87
C VAL A 145 23.43 -5.59 -29.88
N SER A 146 24.71 -5.44 -30.18
CA SER A 146 25.59 -6.56 -30.43
C SER A 146 26.06 -7.22 -29.14
N THR A 147 25.88 -6.56 -27.99
CA THR A 147 26.41 -6.99 -26.71
C THR A 147 25.38 -6.76 -25.60
N PRO A 148 25.01 -7.81 -24.84
CA PRO A 148 24.20 -7.66 -23.64
C PRO A 148 24.82 -6.65 -22.66
N LEU A 149 23.99 -5.83 -21.99
CA LEU A 149 24.47 -5.00 -20.88
C LEU A 149 24.94 -5.92 -19.75
N ALA A 150 26.19 -5.72 -19.35
CA ALA A 150 26.81 -6.42 -18.23
C ALA A 150 27.11 -5.38 -17.13
N PRO A 151 26.20 -5.18 -16.17
CA PRO A 151 26.49 -4.33 -15.02
C PRO A 151 27.68 -4.92 -14.25
N ASP A 152 28.68 -4.09 -13.94
CA ASP A 152 29.72 -4.47 -12.97
C ASP A 152 29.08 -4.47 -11.58
N CYS A 153 28.57 -5.63 -11.16
CA CYS A 153 28.00 -5.90 -9.85
C CYS A 153 28.19 -7.38 -9.49
N ASP A 154 28.19 -7.70 -8.19
CA ASP A 154 28.54 -9.03 -7.68
C ASP A 154 27.52 -9.60 -6.67
N LYS A 155 26.54 -8.79 -6.26
CA LYS A 155 25.45 -9.20 -5.36
C LYS A 155 24.11 -8.93 -6.04
N PRO A 156 23.54 -9.91 -6.76
CA PRO A 156 22.22 -9.73 -7.36
C PRO A 156 21.08 -9.83 -6.34
N VAL A 157 19.90 -9.35 -6.72
CA VAL A 157 18.68 -9.40 -5.88
C VAL A 157 18.08 -10.81 -5.74
N CYS A 158 18.64 -11.80 -6.42
CA CYS A 158 18.26 -13.21 -6.26
C CYS A 158 19.43 -14.16 -6.49
N THR A 159 19.37 -15.32 -5.83
CA THR A 159 20.42 -16.35 -5.87
C THR A 159 19.90 -17.70 -6.38
N GLY A 160 20.82 -18.65 -6.60
CA GLY A 160 20.49 -20.02 -7.00
C GLY A 160 20.44 -20.24 -8.52
N LYS A 161 20.00 -21.43 -8.93
CA LYS A 161 20.09 -21.93 -10.31
C LYS A 161 19.31 -21.11 -11.34
N LEU A 162 18.26 -20.41 -10.90
CA LEU A 162 17.43 -19.57 -11.75
C LEU A 162 17.98 -18.15 -11.92
N ALA A 163 18.92 -17.72 -11.08
CA ALA A 163 19.41 -16.35 -11.06
C ALA A 163 20.02 -15.87 -12.39
N PRO A 164 20.86 -16.66 -13.10
CA PRO A 164 21.44 -16.23 -14.39
C PRO A 164 20.41 -16.10 -15.54
N ILE A 165 19.17 -16.48 -15.31
CA ILE A 165 18.07 -16.38 -16.28
C ILE A 165 17.17 -15.21 -15.91
N TYR A 166 16.72 -15.16 -14.65
CA TYR A 166 15.65 -14.27 -14.20
C TYR A 166 16.14 -13.02 -13.47
N CYS A 167 17.37 -13.00 -12.98
CA CYS A 167 17.86 -11.97 -12.07
C CYS A 167 19.15 -11.29 -12.51
N THR A 168 19.99 -11.99 -13.29
CA THR A 168 21.21 -11.46 -13.87
C THR A 168 21.44 -12.06 -15.24
N GLY A 169 22.52 -11.62 -15.90
CA GLY A 169 23.04 -12.27 -17.09
C GLY A 169 22.37 -11.83 -18.39
N ASP A 170 22.90 -12.39 -19.47
CA ASP A 170 22.62 -11.97 -20.84
C ASP A 170 21.16 -12.17 -21.25
N ILE A 171 20.49 -13.22 -20.72
CA ILE A 171 19.08 -13.47 -21.03
C ILE A 171 18.21 -12.34 -20.51
N LEU A 172 18.36 -11.95 -19.24
CA LEU A 172 17.61 -10.84 -18.65
C LEU A 172 17.93 -9.53 -19.40
N SER A 173 19.21 -9.28 -19.65
CA SER A 173 19.68 -8.06 -20.31
C SER A 173 19.08 -7.90 -21.72
N LEU A 174 19.19 -8.92 -22.56
CA LEU A 174 18.62 -8.93 -23.91
C LEU A 174 17.09 -8.86 -23.89
N SER A 175 16.45 -9.50 -22.91
CA SER A 175 14.99 -9.39 -22.73
C SER A 175 14.55 -7.94 -22.57
N TRP A 176 15.25 -7.15 -21.76
CA TRP A 176 14.95 -5.73 -21.61
C TRP A 176 15.33 -4.91 -22.84
N GLN A 177 16.51 -5.14 -23.42
CA GLN A 177 16.97 -4.40 -24.61
C GLN A 177 16.09 -4.65 -25.85
N TYR A 178 15.39 -5.78 -25.94
CA TYR A 178 14.48 -6.11 -27.04
C TYR A 178 12.99 -5.88 -26.74
N GLY A 179 12.65 -5.34 -25.56
CA GLY A 179 11.27 -5.09 -25.14
C GLY A 179 10.46 -6.38 -24.91
N LEU A 180 11.12 -7.46 -24.47
CA LEU A 180 10.53 -8.79 -24.25
C LEU A 180 10.37 -9.13 -22.76
N GLN A 181 10.70 -8.24 -21.83
CA GLN A 181 10.71 -8.46 -20.38
C GLN A 181 9.40 -9.01 -19.78
N HIS A 182 8.24 -8.80 -20.44
CA HIS A 182 6.94 -9.34 -20.02
C HIS A 182 6.61 -10.73 -20.59
N THR A 183 7.48 -11.27 -21.45
CA THR A 183 7.26 -12.52 -22.18
C THR A 183 8.46 -13.47 -22.13
N CYS A 184 9.66 -12.93 -21.91
CA CYS A 184 10.91 -13.65 -21.79
C CYS A 184 11.79 -12.99 -20.72
N PRO A 185 12.36 -13.76 -19.78
CA PRO A 185 12.03 -15.15 -19.47
C PRO A 185 10.54 -15.32 -19.11
N GLY A 186 9.91 -16.42 -19.54
CA GLY A 186 8.49 -16.67 -19.26
C GLY A 186 8.20 -17.18 -17.85
N ASP A 187 6.92 -17.44 -17.53
CA ASP A 187 6.48 -17.86 -16.20
C ASP A 187 7.05 -19.23 -15.75
N LYS A 188 7.41 -20.10 -16.70
CA LYS A 188 7.94 -21.44 -16.45
C LYS A 188 9.05 -21.80 -17.45
N LEU A 189 10.10 -22.45 -16.97
CA LEU A 189 11.09 -23.11 -17.82
C LEU A 189 10.54 -24.43 -18.39
N LYS A 190 10.80 -24.69 -19.68
CA LYS A 190 10.50 -25.98 -20.32
C LYS A 190 11.53 -27.06 -20.00
N PHE A 191 12.71 -26.66 -19.54
CA PHE A 191 13.83 -27.52 -19.19
C PHE A 191 14.51 -27.01 -17.91
N PRO A 192 15.30 -27.83 -17.19
CA PRO A 192 16.13 -27.34 -16.09
C PRO A 192 17.00 -26.16 -16.52
N ALA A 193 17.28 -25.26 -15.59
CA ALA A 193 17.98 -24.00 -15.83
C ALA A 193 19.31 -24.20 -16.57
N GLU A 194 20.07 -25.22 -16.20
CA GLU A 194 21.35 -25.57 -16.82
C GLU A 194 21.21 -25.81 -18.33
N ARG A 195 20.17 -26.54 -18.74
CA ARG A 195 19.89 -26.82 -20.15
C ARG A 195 19.42 -25.57 -20.91
N VAL A 196 18.69 -24.68 -20.25
CA VAL A 196 18.27 -23.41 -20.85
C VAL A 196 19.49 -22.51 -21.10
N LEU A 197 20.43 -22.45 -20.15
CA LEU A 197 21.68 -21.71 -20.30
C LEU A 197 22.58 -22.31 -21.40
N GLU A 198 22.71 -23.64 -21.46
CA GLU A 198 23.41 -24.32 -22.56
C GLU A 198 22.79 -24.03 -23.94
N ASN A 199 21.46 -23.95 -24.00
CA ASN A 199 20.76 -23.61 -25.24
C ASN A 199 21.00 -22.16 -25.64
N PHE A 200 21.17 -21.26 -24.66
CA PHE A 200 21.48 -19.84 -24.90
C PHE A 200 22.91 -19.68 -25.43
N GLU A 201 23.90 -20.35 -24.84
CA GLU A 201 25.30 -20.27 -25.29
C GLU A 201 25.53 -20.81 -26.71
N LYS A 202 24.62 -21.65 -27.22
CA LYS A 202 24.65 -22.14 -28.61
C LYS A 202 24.17 -21.11 -29.63
N LEU A 203 23.58 -20.00 -29.21
CA LEU A 203 23.15 -18.94 -30.12
C LEU A 203 24.38 -18.28 -30.75
N LYS A 204 24.28 -17.98 -32.06
CA LYS A 204 25.32 -17.25 -32.76
C LYS A 204 25.44 -15.84 -32.17
N LYS A 205 26.65 -15.44 -31.77
CA LYS A 205 26.94 -14.10 -31.26
C LYS A 205 27.40 -13.18 -32.42
N PRO A 206 26.98 -11.90 -32.47
CA PRO A 206 25.99 -11.26 -31.60
C PRO A 206 24.60 -11.88 -31.79
N VAL A 207 23.86 -12.05 -30.69
CA VAL A 207 22.51 -12.63 -30.72
C VAL A 207 21.58 -11.61 -31.33
N ASP A 208 20.93 -11.90 -32.46
CA ASP A 208 19.89 -11.04 -33.00
C ASP A 208 18.52 -11.30 -32.34
N ARG A 209 17.62 -10.32 -32.47
CA ARG A 209 16.31 -10.33 -31.82
C ARG A 209 15.44 -11.52 -32.24
N GLU A 210 15.46 -11.92 -33.51
CA GLU A 210 14.63 -13.02 -34.01
C GLU A 210 15.11 -14.36 -33.44
N ASN A 211 16.42 -14.59 -33.44
CA ASN A 211 17.02 -15.77 -32.83
C ASN A 211 16.77 -15.81 -31.31
N PHE A 212 16.80 -14.66 -30.62
CA PHE A 212 16.45 -14.57 -29.21
C PHE A 212 14.97 -14.90 -28.95
N ILE A 213 14.04 -14.39 -29.76
CA ILE A 213 12.61 -14.75 -29.67
C ILE A 213 12.41 -16.26 -29.88
N ASN A 214 13.08 -16.84 -30.88
CA ASN A 214 13.04 -18.28 -31.13
C ASN A 214 13.58 -19.07 -29.94
N PHE A 215 14.71 -18.65 -29.37
CA PHE A 215 15.25 -19.20 -28.12
C PHE A 215 14.22 -19.13 -26.98
N CYS A 216 13.59 -17.97 -26.77
CA CYS A 216 12.60 -17.78 -25.73
C CYS A 216 11.41 -18.73 -25.90
N SER A 217 10.86 -18.82 -27.12
CA SER A 217 9.72 -19.70 -27.42
C SER A 217 10.02 -21.19 -27.20
N LYS A 218 11.28 -21.61 -27.39
CA LYS A 218 11.73 -22.99 -27.22
C LYS A 218 12.02 -23.36 -25.76
N ASN A 219 12.40 -22.39 -24.93
CA ASN A 219 12.89 -22.65 -23.57
C ASN A 219 11.93 -22.20 -22.45
N PHE A 220 11.03 -21.26 -22.73
CA PHE A 220 10.06 -20.76 -21.75
C PHE A 220 8.62 -21.04 -22.18
N GLN A 221 7.74 -21.07 -21.20
CA GLN A 221 6.30 -21.21 -21.38
C GLN A 221 5.58 -20.18 -20.51
N LYS A 222 4.55 -19.55 -21.09
CA LYS A 222 3.56 -18.77 -20.33
C LYS A 222 2.56 -19.74 -19.71
N THR A 223 2.37 -19.68 -18.39
CA THR A 223 1.47 -20.59 -17.69
C THR A 223 0.87 -19.94 -16.47
N ALA A 224 -0.40 -20.25 -16.18
CA ALA A 224 -1.00 -19.89 -14.91
C ALA A 224 -0.36 -20.76 -13.81
N TYR A 225 0.44 -20.13 -12.94
CA TYR A 225 1.07 -20.78 -11.78
C TYR A 225 0.27 -20.55 -10.48
N LEU A 226 -0.80 -19.74 -10.57
CA LEU A 226 -1.74 -19.48 -9.48
C LEU A 226 -3.16 -19.77 -9.95
N GLU A 227 -3.99 -20.22 -9.02
CA GLU A 227 -5.44 -20.33 -9.20
C GLU A 227 -6.18 -19.50 -8.16
N GLN A 228 -7.32 -18.95 -8.56
CA GLN A 228 -8.25 -18.29 -7.64
C GLN A 228 -8.97 -19.36 -6.82
N VAL A 229 -9.15 -19.08 -5.53
CA VAL A 229 -9.77 -20.03 -4.60
C VAL A 229 -10.89 -19.39 -3.80
N GLU A 230 -11.84 -20.22 -3.42
CA GLU A 230 -12.83 -19.87 -2.42
C GLU A 230 -12.19 -19.92 -1.03
N LEU A 231 -12.57 -18.98 -0.17
CA LEU A 231 -12.07 -18.92 1.20
C LEU A 231 -12.86 -19.92 2.07
N PRO A 232 -12.20 -20.83 2.80
CA PRO A 232 -12.87 -21.93 3.52
C PRO A 232 -13.75 -21.45 4.68
N ASP A 233 -13.45 -20.28 5.22
CA ASP A 233 -14.14 -19.63 6.33
C ASP A 233 -15.04 -18.48 5.86
N TRP A 234 -15.29 -18.35 4.56
CA TRP A 234 -16.21 -17.39 4.00
C TRP A 234 -17.66 -17.64 4.43
N ARG A 235 -18.38 -16.57 4.78
CA ARG A 235 -19.80 -16.62 5.17
C ARG A 235 -20.59 -15.63 4.33
N HIS A 236 -21.89 -15.89 4.12
CA HIS A 236 -22.75 -14.95 3.38
C HIS A 236 -23.00 -13.68 4.20
N ASP A 237 -23.27 -13.85 5.50
CA ASP A 237 -23.63 -12.76 6.42
C ASP A 237 -22.63 -12.73 7.59
N PRO A 238 -21.47 -12.08 7.44
CA PRO A 238 -20.47 -12.05 8.51
C PRO A 238 -20.88 -11.08 9.62
N GLU A 239 -20.71 -11.50 10.87
CA GLU A 239 -21.21 -10.79 12.07
C GLU A 239 -20.67 -9.36 12.18
N PHE A 240 -19.40 -9.13 11.85
CA PHE A 240 -18.76 -7.81 11.99
C PHE A 240 -19.46 -6.70 11.20
N ILE A 241 -20.16 -7.03 10.12
CA ILE A 241 -20.89 -6.07 9.30
C ILE A 241 -22.13 -5.56 10.03
N LEU A 242 -22.81 -6.44 10.79
CA LEU A 242 -24.02 -6.10 11.55
C LEU A 242 -23.71 -5.11 12.68
N GLU A 243 -22.47 -5.10 13.17
CA GLU A 243 -22.01 -4.20 14.23
C GLU A 243 -21.74 -2.77 13.72
N ILE A 244 -21.72 -2.54 12.40
CA ILE A 244 -21.46 -1.22 11.81
C ILE A 244 -22.78 -0.45 11.67
N LYS A 245 -23.00 0.55 12.53
CA LYS A 245 -24.21 1.40 12.53
C LYS A 245 -24.30 2.33 11.34
N ASN A 246 -23.19 2.96 10.96
CA ASN A 246 -23.16 3.90 9.84
C ASN A 246 -23.41 3.15 8.53
N GLN A 247 -24.55 3.40 7.87
CA GLN A 247 -24.95 2.68 6.66
C GLN A 247 -23.95 2.80 5.51
N LYS A 248 -23.29 3.96 5.37
CA LYS A 248 -22.26 4.20 4.36
C LYS A 248 -21.06 3.28 4.60
N TYR A 249 -20.59 3.21 5.84
CA TYR A 249 -19.45 2.37 6.23
C TYR A 249 -19.81 0.89 6.18
N GLN A 250 -21.03 0.53 6.58
CA GLN A 250 -21.53 -0.83 6.46
C GLN A 250 -21.56 -1.31 5.00
N ASN A 251 -22.03 -0.47 4.07
CA ASN A 251 -22.05 -0.78 2.64
C ASN A 251 -20.64 -0.94 2.08
N LEU A 252 -19.70 -0.06 2.47
CA LEU A 252 -18.30 -0.19 2.08
C LEU A 252 -17.68 -1.49 2.61
N ALA A 253 -17.90 -1.81 3.88
CA ALA A 253 -17.41 -3.04 4.51
C ALA A 253 -17.96 -4.30 3.81
N LYS A 254 -19.24 -4.32 3.43
CA LYS A 254 -19.86 -5.40 2.62
C LYS A 254 -19.14 -5.59 1.28
N GLN A 255 -18.84 -4.49 0.58
CA GLN A 255 -18.17 -4.56 -0.72
C GLN A 255 -16.70 -5.01 -0.56
N ILE A 256 -15.98 -4.49 0.44
CA ILE A 256 -14.61 -4.92 0.75
C ILE A 256 -14.56 -6.40 1.10
N TYR A 257 -15.51 -6.88 1.91
CA TYR A 257 -15.58 -8.28 2.27
C TYR A 257 -15.56 -9.14 1.00
N VAL A 258 -16.43 -8.85 0.01
CA VAL A 258 -16.51 -9.62 -1.26
C VAL A 258 -15.20 -9.60 -2.04
N ILE A 259 -14.41 -8.53 -1.95
CA ILE A 259 -13.13 -8.42 -2.64
C ILE A 259 -12.11 -9.46 -2.11
N TRP A 260 -12.17 -9.89 -0.85
CA TRP A 260 -11.26 -10.92 -0.34
C TRP A 260 -11.29 -12.21 -1.16
N ARG A 261 -12.48 -12.67 -1.58
CA ARG A 261 -12.63 -13.82 -2.50
C ARG A 261 -12.01 -13.59 -3.87
N LYS A 262 -12.06 -12.36 -4.37
CA LYS A 262 -11.47 -11.99 -5.67
C LYS A 262 -9.95 -11.96 -5.63
N LEU A 263 -9.37 -11.65 -4.47
CA LEU A 263 -7.92 -11.55 -4.25
C LEU A 263 -7.28 -12.86 -3.73
N ALA A 264 -8.08 -13.84 -3.32
CA ALA A 264 -7.60 -15.12 -2.83
C ALA A 264 -6.95 -15.97 -3.92
N ARG A 265 -5.72 -16.42 -3.68
CA ARG A 265 -4.93 -17.27 -4.59
C ARG A 265 -4.29 -18.42 -3.83
N LYS A 266 -3.97 -19.49 -4.55
CA LYS A 266 -2.98 -20.49 -4.14
C LYS A 266 -2.13 -20.91 -5.33
N PHE A 267 -1.00 -21.55 -5.06
CA PHE A 267 -0.18 -22.16 -6.11
C PHE A 267 -0.85 -23.41 -6.68
N THR A 268 -0.62 -23.66 -7.98
CA THR A 268 -1.10 -24.88 -8.62
C THR A 268 -0.25 -26.08 -8.20
N GLU A 269 -0.83 -27.28 -8.30
CA GLU A 269 -0.14 -28.53 -7.98
C GLU A 269 1.15 -28.74 -8.81
N ASP A 270 1.19 -28.22 -10.03
CA ASP A 270 2.38 -28.26 -10.89
C ASP A 270 3.55 -27.45 -10.30
N VAL A 271 3.27 -26.31 -9.64
CA VAL A 271 4.30 -25.54 -8.95
C VAL A 271 4.85 -26.31 -7.76
N HIS A 272 4.02 -26.99 -6.97
CA HIS A 272 4.49 -27.78 -5.84
C HIS A 272 5.35 -28.97 -6.28
N LYS A 273 5.01 -29.61 -7.40
CA LYS A 273 5.78 -30.72 -7.98
C LYS A 273 7.06 -30.27 -8.69
N ASN A 274 7.01 -29.14 -9.38
CA ASN A 274 8.05 -28.71 -10.31
C ASN A 274 8.60 -27.31 -9.98
N GLY A 275 8.60 -26.90 -8.71
CA GLY A 275 8.94 -25.53 -8.28
C GLY A 275 10.29 -25.01 -8.75
N HIS A 276 11.26 -25.91 -8.98
CA HIS A 276 12.58 -25.57 -9.54
C HIS A 276 12.54 -25.02 -10.98
N LEU A 277 11.40 -25.08 -11.67
CA LEU A 277 11.18 -24.53 -13.02
C LEU A 277 10.47 -23.16 -13.01
N TYR A 278 10.04 -22.67 -11.85
CA TYR A 278 9.26 -21.45 -11.72
C TYR A 278 10.06 -20.38 -10.97
N PRO A 279 10.00 -19.11 -11.42
CA PRO A 279 10.65 -17.99 -10.74
C PRO A 279 9.84 -17.51 -9.53
N VAL A 280 9.33 -18.43 -8.70
CA VAL A 280 8.47 -18.13 -7.55
C VAL A 280 8.97 -18.84 -6.29
N LEU A 281 8.57 -18.32 -5.14
CA LEU A 281 8.71 -18.93 -3.83
C LEU A 281 7.33 -19.50 -3.44
N PRO A 282 7.10 -20.81 -3.63
CA PRO A 282 5.80 -21.39 -3.36
C PRO A 282 5.53 -21.48 -1.86
N VAL A 283 4.27 -21.27 -1.48
CA VAL A 283 3.73 -21.47 -0.13
C VAL A 283 2.54 -22.42 -0.17
N ASN A 284 2.30 -23.12 0.93
CA ASN A 284 1.34 -24.23 0.96
C ASN A 284 -0.12 -23.80 1.14
N ASN A 285 -0.37 -22.73 1.91
CA ASN A 285 -1.72 -22.28 2.20
C ASN A 285 -2.17 -21.18 1.24
N THR A 286 -3.49 -21.01 1.12
CA THR A 286 -4.11 -19.86 0.45
C THR A 286 -3.54 -18.55 0.99
N PHE A 287 -3.31 -17.61 0.09
CA PHE A 287 -2.93 -16.24 0.43
C PHE A 287 -3.77 -15.24 -0.36
N ILE A 288 -3.81 -14.01 0.13
CA ILE A 288 -4.49 -12.91 -0.54
C ILE A 288 -3.43 -12.03 -1.20
N VAL A 289 -3.65 -11.68 -2.47
CA VAL A 289 -2.75 -10.78 -3.21
C VAL A 289 -3.16 -9.31 -3.01
N PRO A 290 -2.26 -8.33 -3.22
CA PRO A 290 -2.63 -6.93 -3.13
C PRO A 290 -3.69 -6.53 -4.16
N GLY A 291 -3.50 -6.83 -5.45
CA GLY A 291 -4.43 -6.42 -6.52
C GLY A 291 -3.73 -5.95 -7.78
N GLY A 292 -4.50 -5.70 -8.86
CA GLY A 292 -3.96 -5.22 -10.12
C GLY A 292 -2.86 -6.13 -10.69
N ARG A 293 -1.72 -5.56 -11.06
CA ARG A 293 -0.53 -6.28 -11.55
C ARG A 293 0.15 -7.17 -10.49
N PHE A 294 -0.09 -6.93 -9.20
CA PHE A 294 0.52 -7.68 -8.11
C PHE A 294 -0.26 -8.97 -7.87
N LYS A 295 0.17 -10.03 -8.55
CA LYS A 295 -0.54 -11.31 -8.60
C LYS A 295 -0.08 -12.31 -7.53
N ILE A 296 0.88 -11.98 -6.68
CA ILE A 296 1.42 -12.85 -5.63
C ILE A 296 1.46 -12.09 -4.29
N TYR A 297 1.68 -12.79 -3.17
CA TYR A 297 1.78 -12.16 -1.86
C TYR A 297 2.98 -11.20 -1.76
N PHE A 298 2.79 -10.12 -1.01
CA PHE A 298 3.81 -9.14 -0.61
C PHE A 298 3.85 -9.04 0.91
N TYR A 299 5.03 -8.84 1.49
CA TYR A 299 5.24 -9.00 2.92
C TYR A 299 4.46 -7.96 3.74
N TRP A 300 4.82 -6.67 3.66
CA TRP A 300 4.21 -5.68 4.54
C TRP A 300 2.73 -5.41 4.19
N ASP A 301 2.32 -5.53 2.92
CA ASP A 301 0.93 -5.47 2.47
C ASP A 301 0.06 -6.46 3.27
N SER A 302 0.63 -7.63 3.55
CA SER A 302 -0.07 -8.71 4.25
C SER A 302 -0.44 -8.36 5.68
N TYR A 303 0.18 -7.35 6.30
CA TYR A 303 -0.24 -6.87 7.62
C TYR A 303 -1.66 -6.32 7.58
N TRP A 304 -1.94 -5.36 6.70
CA TRP A 304 -3.28 -4.79 6.57
C TRP A 304 -4.27 -5.82 6.03
N ILE A 305 -3.85 -6.66 5.09
CA ILE A 305 -4.71 -7.74 4.58
C ILE A 305 -5.13 -8.67 5.72
N ILE A 306 -4.20 -9.21 6.50
CA ILE A 306 -4.52 -10.12 7.60
C ILE A 306 -5.34 -9.41 8.68
N LYS A 307 -5.04 -8.14 8.98
CA LYS A 307 -5.88 -7.32 9.86
C LYS A 307 -7.33 -7.25 9.38
N GLY A 308 -7.53 -7.00 8.09
CA GLY A 308 -8.84 -6.99 7.45
C GLY A 308 -9.53 -8.36 7.48
N LEU A 309 -8.79 -9.45 7.24
CA LEU A 309 -9.30 -10.82 7.33
C LEU A 309 -9.76 -11.17 8.74
N VAL A 310 -8.97 -10.82 9.75
CA VAL A 310 -9.27 -11.05 11.18
C VAL A 310 -10.52 -10.27 11.60
N ILE A 311 -10.63 -8.99 11.22
CA ILE A 311 -11.86 -8.19 11.43
C ILE A 311 -13.06 -8.85 10.72
N SER A 312 -12.82 -9.43 9.55
CA SER A 312 -13.84 -10.09 8.75
C SER A 312 -14.25 -11.49 9.25
N GLY A 313 -13.66 -11.97 10.36
CA GLY A 313 -13.89 -13.32 10.89
C GLY A 313 -13.25 -14.45 10.08
N LEU A 314 -12.35 -14.13 9.14
CA LEU A 314 -11.66 -15.09 8.25
C LEU A 314 -10.37 -15.61 8.91
N PHE A 315 -10.52 -16.17 10.12
CA PHE A 315 -9.40 -16.59 10.97
C PHE A 315 -8.61 -17.77 10.42
N HIS A 316 -9.25 -18.73 9.73
CA HIS A 316 -8.55 -19.88 9.15
C HIS A 316 -7.68 -19.44 7.97
N THR A 317 -8.18 -18.54 7.13
CA THR A 317 -7.40 -17.94 6.04
C THR A 317 -6.22 -17.13 6.60
N ALA A 318 -6.46 -16.30 7.61
CA ALA A 318 -5.39 -15.54 8.29
C ALA A 318 -4.31 -16.47 8.86
N LYS A 319 -4.70 -17.51 9.61
CA LYS A 319 -3.77 -18.51 10.17
C LYS A 319 -2.91 -19.17 9.09
N GLY A 320 -3.51 -19.54 7.96
CA GLY A 320 -2.78 -20.12 6.82
C GLY A 320 -1.72 -19.19 6.23
N MET A 321 -2.02 -17.88 6.11
CA MET A 321 -1.03 -16.89 5.66
C MET A 321 0.12 -16.70 6.67
N ILE A 322 -0.18 -16.75 7.97
CA ILE A 322 0.84 -16.67 9.03
C ILE A 322 1.77 -17.90 8.97
N GLU A 323 1.20 -19.10 8.81
CA GLU A 323 1.99 -20.32 8.66
C GLU A 323 2.88 -20.27 7.41
N ASN A 324 2.39 -19.73 6.30
CA ASN A 324 3.21 -19.51 5.10
C ASN A 324 4.44 -18.64 5.42
N PHE A 325 4.25 -17.54 6.14
CA PHE A 325 5.35 -16.66 6.54
C PHE A 325 6.29 -17.32 7.54
N ALA A 326 5.78 -18.03 8.54
CA ALA A 326 6.60 -18.78 9.48
C ALA A 326 7.50 -19.79 8.76
N GLN A 327 6.96 -20.52 7.78
CA GLN A 327 7.73 -21.46 6.95
C GLN A 327 8.80 -20.76 6.09
N ILE A 328 8.46 -19.61 5.50
CA ILE A 328 9.43 -18.79 4.76
C ILE A 328 10.57 -18.37 5.69
N VAL A 329 10.30 -17.82 6.87
CA VAL A 329 11.35 -17.42 7.81
C VAL A 329 12.21 -18.61 8.26
N ARG A 330 11.61 -19.76 8.54
CA ARG A 330 12.36 -20.97 8.91
C ARG A 330 13.34 -21.40 7.83
N THR A 331 13.01 -21.20 6.56
CA THR A 331 13.85 -21.62 5.43
C THR A 331 14.83 -20.53 4.96
N LYS A 332 14.40 -19.26 4.92
CA LYS A 332 15.16 -18.12 4.39
C LYS A 332 15.81 -17.23 5.46
N GLY A 333 15.34 -17.29 6.70
CA GLY A 333 15.79 -16.41 7.80
C GLY A 333 14.98 -15.13 7.95
N PHE A 334 14.27 -14.71 6.91
CA PHE A 334 13.42 -13.52 6.88
C PHE A 334 12.31 -13.70 5.84
N ILE A 335 11.33 -12.81 5.82
CA ILE A 335 10.29 -12.79 4.79
C ILE A 335 10.75 -11.87 3.65
N PRO A 336 10.93 -12.37 2.42
CA PRO A 336 11.27 -11.51 1.30
C PRO A 336 10.13 -10.55 0.94
N ASN A 337 10.47 -9.48 0.22
CA ASN A 337 9.51 -8.47 -0.25
C ASN A 337 8.28 -9.12 -0.91
N SER A 338 8.48 -10.14 -1.74
CA SER A 338 7.39 -10.89 -2.40
C SER A 338 7.75 -12.34 -2.67
N GLY A 339 6.75 -13.17 -2.95
CA GLY A 339 6.89 -14.58 -3.36
C GLY A 339 7.50 -14.82 -4.75
N ASN A 340 8.18 -13.83 -5.34
CA ASN A 340 8.89 -13.98 -6.61
C ASN A 340 10.41 -14.00 -6.34
N ILE A 341 11.15 -14.88 -7.02
CA ILE A 341 12.60 -14.97 -6.82
C ILE A 341 13.32 -13.64 -7.08
N GLN A 342 12.83 -12.82 -8.01
CA GLN A 342 13.39 -11.51 -8.38
C GLN A 342 13.32 -10.50 -7.22
N LEU A 343 12.55 -10.82 -6.18
CA LEU A 343 12.37 -10.02 -4.96
C LEU A 343 12.87 -10.76 -3.71
N SER A 344 13.64 -11.85 -3.87
CA SER A 344 13.91 -12.80 -2.78
C SER A 344 15.09 -12.50 -1.85
N GLU A 345 15.97 -11.55 -2.20
CA GLU A 345 17.16 -11.18 -1.40
C GLU A 345 17.03 -9.78 -0.76
N ARG A 346 15.81 -9.26 -0.69
CA ARG A 346 15.47 -8.06 0.10
C ARG A 346 14.16 -8.31 0.83
N SER A 347 14.03 -7.72 2.01
CA SER A 347 12.84 -7.82 2.85
C SER A 347 11.81 -6.73 2.49
N GLN A 348 10.91 -6.46 3.42
CA GLN A 348 10.01 -5.31 3.49
C GLN A 348 9.86 -4.89 4.97
N PRO A 349 9.14 -3.81 5.32
CA PRO A 349 8.95 -3.42 6.72
C PRO A 349 8.49 -4.61 7.60
N PRO A 350 9.16 -4.87 8.75
CA PRO A 350 9.03 -6.14 9.46
C PRO A 350 7.78 -6.25 10.32
N LEU A 351 6.66 -6.61 9.68
CA LEU A 351 5.34 -6.66 10.32
C LEU A 351 4.85 -8.09 10.64
N PHE A 352 5.69 -9.13 10.53
CA PHE A 352 5.28 -10.50 10.86
C PHE A 352 4.82 -10.66 12.31
N ILE A 353 5.56 -10.11 13.27
CA ILE A 353 5.18 -10.18 14.69
C ILE A 353 3.93 -9.32 14.97
N HIS A 354 3.75 -8.20 14.25
CA HIS A 354 2.50 -7.45 14.28
C HIS A 354 1.33 -8.29 13.78
N ILE A 355 1.50 -9.01 12.66
CA ILE A 355 0.50 -9.92 12.11
C ILE A 355 0.09 -10.98 13.15
N VAL A 356 1.07 -11.63 13.78
CA VAL A 356 0.82 -12.65 14.82
C VAL A 356 0.08 -12.03 16.02
N TYR A 357 0.47 -10.83 16.44
CA TYR A 357 -0.19 -10.09 17.51
C TYR A 357 -1.66 -9.78 17.19
N GLU A 358 -1.97 -9.32 15.99
CA GLU A 358 -3.35 -9.06 15.58
C GLU A 358 -4.20 -10.33 15.56
N TYR A 359 -3.66 -11.42 15.02
CA TYR A 359 -4.33 -12.71 15.02
C TYR A 359 -4.59 -13.22 16.44
N TYR A 360 -3.56 -13.21 17.29
CA TYR A 360 -3.68 -13.65 18.68
C TYR A 360 -4.69 -12.78 19.45
N ASN A 361 -4.64 -11.46 19.27
CA ASN A 361 -5.52 -10.58 20.03
C ASN A 361 -7.01 -10.86 19.75
N SER A 362 -7.34 -11.28 18.53
CA SER A 362 -8.71 -11.64 18.14
C SER A 362 -9.11 -13.08 18.42
N THR A 363 -8.17 -14.03 18.40
CA THR A 363 -8.48 -15.47 18.50
C THR A 363 -8.13 -16.08 19.86
N LYS A 364 -7.20 -15.46 20.59
CA LYS A 364 -6.55 -15.99 21.80
C LYS A 364 -5.92 -17.39 21.60
N ASP A 365 -5.58 -17.74 20.36
CA ASP A 365 -4.96 -19.03 20.00
C ASP A 365 -3.46 -19.02 20.34
N LEU A 366 -3.14 -19.26 21.62
CA LEU A 366 -1.77 -19.30 22.12
C LEU A 366 -0.96 -20.49 21.57
N GLU A 367 -1.62 -21.60 21.23
CA GLU A 367 -0.95 -22.77 20.63
C GLU A 367 -0.36 -22.43 19.25
N SER A 368 -1.09 -21.65 18.45
CA SER A 368 -0.54 -21.15 17.18
C SER A 368 0.64 -20.20 17.40
N VAL A 369 0.54 -19.27 18.36
CA VAL A 369 1.66 -18.37 18.71
C VAL A 369 2.89 -19.17 19.11
N LYS A 370 2.72 -20.17 19.99
CA LYS A 370 3.78 -21.09 20.40
C LYS A 370 4.40 -21.81 19.20
N SER A 371 3.57 -22.20 18.24
CA SER A 371 4.04 -22.86 17.02
C SER A 371 4.81 -21.94 16.08
N TRP A 372 4.77 -20.61 16.25
CA TRP A 372 5.45 -19.64 15.37
C TRP A 372 6.57 -18.84 16.06
N ILE A 373 6.73 -18.99 17.38
CA ILE A 373 7.68 -18.20 18.19
C ILE A 373 9.12 -18.32 17.68
N ASP A 374 9.53 -19.50 17.19
CA ASP A 374 10.86 -19.74 16.61
C ASP A 374 11.08 -18.94 15.32
N ALA A 375 10.06 -18.84 14.48
CA ALA A 375 10.12 -18.05 13.25
C ALA A 375 10.20 -16.55 13.59
N MET A 376 9.42 -16.08 14.57
CA MET A 376 9.48 -14.68 15.02
C MET A 376 10.88 -14.32 15.55
N ASP A 377 11.48 -15.18 16.38
CA ASP A 377 12.86 -15.02 16.86
C ASP A 377 13.88 -14.96 15.71
N LYS A 378 13.73 -15.86 14.74
CA LYS A 378 14.64 -15.97 13.61
C LYS A 378 14.62 -14.73 12.71
N GLU A 379 13.44 -14.14 12.49
CA GLU A 379 13.35 -12.89 11.75
C GLU A 379 13.95 -11.71 12.53
N MET A 380 13.68 -11.60 13.83
CA MET A 380 14.30 -10.56 14.67
C MET A 380 15.83 -10.64 14.63
N GLU A 381 16.37 -11.85 14.61
CA GLU A 381 17.80 -12.08 14.52
C GLU A 381 18.37 -11.68 13.14
N PHE A 382 17.63 -11.87 12.05
CA PHE A 382 18.01 -11.36 10.73
C PHE A 382 18.14 -9.83 10.75
N TRP A 383 17.14 -9.10 11.24
CA TRP A 383 17.20 -7.64 11.31
C TRP A 383 18.36 -7.16 12.19
N ARG A 384 18.59 -7.82 13.31
CA ARG A 384 19.69 -7.50 14.22
C ARG A 384 21.08 -7.74 13.61
N LYS A 385 21.24 -8.78 12.78
CA LYS A 385 22.53 -9.11 12.16
C LYS A 385 22.80 -8.29 10.91
N GLU A 386 21.77 -8.11 10.09
CA GLU A 386 21.93 -7.68 8.70
C GLU A 386 21.49 -6.24 8.45
N ARG A 387 20.82 -5.59 9.42
CA ARG A 387 20.18 -4.27 9.26
C ARG A 387 20.48 -3.28 10.38
N THR A 388 21.52 -3.52 11.18
CA THR A 388 21.94 -2.60 12.24
C THR A 388 23.07 -1.67 11.80
N VAL A 389 23.06 -0.45 12.32
CA VAL A 389 24.10 0.57 12.13
C VAL A 389 24.45 1.22 13.48
N GLN A 390 25.72 1.58 13.67
CA GLN A 390 26.19 2.30 14.86
C GLN A 390 26.14 3.80 14.62
N VAL A 391 25.65 4.55 15.60
CA VAL A 391 25.46 6.02 15.53
C VAL A 391 26.09 6.69 16.73
N GLY A 392 26.89 7.73 16.49
CA GLY A 392 27.54 8.51 17.55
C GLY A 392 28.31 7.64 18.54
N ASP A 393 27.97 7.76 19.83
CA ASP A 393 28.61 7.07 20.97
C ASP A 393 28.31 5.55 21.06
N GLY A 394 28.19 4.86 19.93
CA GLY A 394 27.95 3.41 19.88
C GLY A 394 26.48 3.01 20.08
N LYS A 395 25.54 3.92 19.77
CA LYS A 395 24.11 3.61 19.78
C LYS A 395 23.77 2.73 18.58
N THR A 396 23.13 1.59 18.85
CA THR A 396 22.69 0.68 17.79
C THR A 396 21.29 1.08 17.31
N MET A 397 21.18 1.37 16.01
CA MET A 397 19.95 1.70 15.29
C MET A 397 19.76 0.75 14.11
N PHE A 398 18.59 0.79 13.48
CA PHE A 398 18.29 0.00 12.28
C PHE A 398 18.12 0.89 11.04
N HIS A 399 18.52 0.36 9.88
CA HIS A 399 18.31 0.99 8.57
C HIS A 399 17.95 -0.05 7.50
N TYR A 400 17.29 0.39 6.42
CA TYR A 400 17.06 -0.48 5.26
C TYR A 400 18.36 -0.62 4.46
N LEU A 401 18.77 -1.86 4.20
CA LEU A 401 20.04 -2.18 3.55
C LEU A 401 19.89 -3.48 2.77
N ALA A 402 19.33 -3.38 1.57
CA ALA A 402 19.27 -4.52 0.67
C ALA A 402 20.68 -5.03 0.34
N SER A 403 20.87 -6.35 0.36
CA SER A 403 22.19 -6.96 0.10
C SER A 403 22.68 -6.73 -1.33
N SER A 404 21.75 -6.51 -2.26
CA SER A 404 22.03 -6.33 -3.68
C SER A 404 22.82 -5.05 -3.98
N ASN A 405 23.68 -5.13 -5.00
CA ASN A 405 24.29 -3.98 -5.66
C ASN A 405 24.17 -4.07 -7.19
N CYS A 406 23.20 -4.83 -7.69
CA CYS A 406 22.88 -4.93 -9.11
C CYS A 406 21.57 -4.19 -9.43
N PRO A 407 21.34 -3.79 -10.71
CA PRO A 407 20.03 -3.32 -11.17
C PRO A 407 18.93 -4.34 -10.84
N ARG A 408 17.74 -3.87 -10.47
CA ARG A 408 16.62 -4.76 -10.14
C ARG A 408 16.09 -5.45 -11.40
N PRO A 409 15.87 -6.78 -11.44
CA PRO A 409 15.42 -7.51 -12.62
C PRO A 409 14.05 -7.07 -13.13
N GLU A 410 13.15 -6.69 -12.22
CA GLU A 410 11.81 -6.20 -12.52
C GLU A 410 11.79 -4.79 -13.11
N ASN A 411 12.92 -4.06 -13.05
CA ASN A 411 13.08 -2.74 -13.67
C ASN A 411 14.52 -2.51 -14.21
N PHE A 412 15.10 -3.56 -14.83
CA PHE A 412 16.54 -3.65 -15.06
C PHE A 412 17.12 -2.51 -15.89
N LEU A 413 16.50 -2.20 -17.02
CA LEU A 413 17.02 -1.19 -17.94
C LEU A 413 16.98 0.21 -17.32
N THR A 414 15.88 0.55 -16.66
CA THR A 414 15.69 1.84 -15.97
C THR A 414 16.75 2.01 -14.87
N ASP A 415 16.91 1.01 -14.01
CA ASP A 415 17.89 1.03 -12.93
C ASP A 415 19.33 1.09 -13.45
N TYR A 416 19.62 0.36 -14.54
CA TYR A 416 20.93 0.38 -15.19
C TYR A 416 21.23 1.78 -15.72
N GLU A 417 20.34 2.36 -16.52
CA GLU A 417 20.52 3.69 -17.12
C GLU A 417 20.62 4.80 -16.06
N LEU A 418 19.87 4.68 -14.96
CA LEU A 418 19.88 5.65 -13.85
C LEU A 418 21.24 5.70 -13.15
N ALA A 419 21.87 4.55 -12.90
CA ALA A 419 23.07 4.48 -12.08
C ALA A 419 24.37 4.43 -12.88
N ILE A 420 24.37 4.01 -14.15
CA ILE A 420 25.61 3.73 -14.89
C ILE A 420 26.52 4.95 -15.04
N ASN A 421 25.93 6.15 -15.08
CA ASN A 421 26.67 7.42 -15.16
C ASN A 421 26.89 8.08 -13.79
N SER A 422 26.45 7.45 -12.70
CA SER A 422 26.72 7.93 -11.34
C SER A 422 28.19 7.72 -10.97
N SER A 423 28.65 8.44 -9.95
CA SER A 423 30.02 8.27 -9.42
C SER A 423 30.28 6.88 -8.83
N ASN A 424 29.22 6.20 -8.35
CA ASN A 424 29.31 4.85 -7.78
C ASN A 424 28.05 4.02 -8.10
N PRO A 425 27.98 3.40 -9.30
CA PRO A 425 26.79 2.66 -9.74
C PRO A 425 26.33 1.56 -8.78
N LYS A 426 27.27 0.82 -8.18
CA LYS A 426 26.99 -0.24 -7.19
C LYS A 426 26.27 0.29 -5.96
N GLU A 427 26.64 1.48 -5.51
CA GLU A 427 26.02 2.12 -4.34
C GLU A 427 24.63 2.65 -4.68
N THR A 428 24.46 3.28 -5.85
CA THR A 428 23.14 3.73 -6.32
C THR A 428 22.18 2.54 -6.51
N TRP A 429 22.61 1.44 -7.13
CA TRP A 429 21.80 0.22 -7.24
C TRP A 429 21.40 -0.36 -5.87
N ARG A 430 22.32 -0.35 -4.90
CA ARG A 430 22.00 -0.76 -3.52
C ARG A 430 20.98 0.18 -2.87
N ALA A 431 21.12 1.48 -3.06
CA ALA A 431 20.19 2.49 -2.54
C ALA A 431 18.78 2.28 -3.10
N ILE A 432 18.67 2.06 -4.41
CA ILE A 432 17.41 1.72 -5.10
C ILE A 432 16.79 0.45 -4.50
N ALA A 433 17.56 -0.63 -4.37
CA ALA A 433 17.06 -1.88 -3.80
C ALA A 433 16.63 -1.72 -2.32
N SER A 434 17.32 -0.85 -1.57
CA SER A 434 17.00 -0.55 -0.16
C SER A 434 15.74 0.32 -0.04
N ALA A 435 15.48 1.23 -0.97
CA ALA A 435 14.20 1.95 -1.04
C ALA A 435 13.02 0.99 -1.30
N CYS A 436 13.23 -0.06 -2.10
CA CYS A 436 12.22 -1.10 -2.29
C CYS A 436 12.03 -1.97 -1.03
N GLU A 437 13.10 -2.20 -0.25
CA GLU A 437 13.02 -2.86 1.05
C GLU A 437 12.27 -2.01 2.09
N SER A 438 12.29 -0.68 1.96
CA SER A 438 11.51 0.20 2.84
C SER A 438 10.01 0.21 2.51
N GLY A 439 9.61 -0.32 1.35
CA GLY A 439 8.26 -0.20 0.80
C GLY A 439 7.93 1.19 0.27
N TRP A 440 8.88 2.12 0.22
CA TRP A 440 8.68 3.51 -0.23
C TRP A 440 9.52 3.78 -1.50
N ASP A 441 9.34 2.94 -2.52
CA ASP A 441 9.98 3.01 -3.83
C ASP A 441 9.10 3.78 -4.84
N PHE A 442 9.34 5.05 -5.14
CA PHE A 442 10.33 5.94 -4.55
C PHE A 442 9.66 7.14 -3.87
N SER A 443 10.46 7.85 -3.08
CA SER A 443 10.08 9.06 -2.34
C SER A 443 11.27 10.01 -2.25
N SER A 444 10.98 11.30 -2.23
CA SER A 444 11.88 12.38 -1.81
C SER A 444 12.59 12.09 -0.47
N ARG A 445 11.96 11.27 0.40
CA ARG A 445 12.50 10.82 1.68
C ARG A 445 13.91 10.26 1.56
N TRP A 446 14.17 9.53 0.48
CA TRP A 446 15.43 8.83 0.25
C TRP A 446 16.42 9.57 -0.64
N MET A 447 16.04 10.73 -1.16
CA MET A 447 16.81 11.48 -2.15
C MET A 447 17.55 12.65 -1.50
N GLN A 448 18.53 13.21 -2.18
CA GLN A 448 19.14 14.44 -1.72
C GLN A 448 18.11 15.58 -1.75
N THR A 449 18.02 16.38 -0.68
CA THR A 449 17.02 17.45 -0.55
C THR A 449 17.57 18.85 -0.79
N GLN A 450 18.88 18.94 -1.08
CA GLN A 450 19.61 20.19 -1.28
C GLN A 450 20.50 20.10 -2.52
N GLY A 451 20.76 21.24 -3.17
CA GLY A 451 21.60 21.31 -4.38
C GLY A 451 20.83 21.16 -5.68
N GLU A 452 21.53 21.25 -6.81
CA GLU A 452 20.93 21.32 -8.17
C GLU A 452 20.13 20.06 -8.54
N ASN A 453 20.55 18.88 -8.06
CA ASN A 453 19.89 17.60 -8.29
C ASN A 453 18.95 17.18 -7.14
N SER A 454 18.50 18.13 -6.31
CA SER A 454 17.59 17.82 -5.21
C SER A 454 16.32 17.12 -5.73
N TYR A 455 15.87 16.09 -5.03
CA TYR A 455 14.67 15.30 -5.35
C TYR A 455 14.74 14.48 -6.65
N ASN A 456 15.93 14.38 -7.27
CA ASN A 456 16.13 13.48 -8.40
C ASN A 456 16.43 12.05 -7.92
N ARG A 457 15.88 11.06 -8.63
CA ARG A 457 16.01 9.63 -8.27
C ARG A 457 17.44 9.11 -8.31
N ASP A 458 18.31 9.67 -9.15
CA ASP A 458 19.74 9.32 -9.21
C ASP A 458 20.52 9.68 -7.93
N THR A 459 19.96 10.56 -7.09
CA THR A 459 20.52 10.93 -5.77
C THR A 459 20.04 10.06 -4.61
N VAL A 460 19.33 8.95 -4.90
CA VAL A 460 18.83 8.02 -3.88
C VAL A 460 19.97 7.47 -3.01
N ARG A 461 19.76 7.51 -1.68
CA ARG A 461 20.77 7.18 -0.66
C ARG A 461 20.19 6.47 0.56
N THR A 462 19.14 5.67 0.38
CA THR A 462 18.36 5.03 1.45
C THR A 462 19.20 4.33 2.53
N GLN A 463 20.28 3.64 2.14
CA GLN A 463 21.18 2.93 3.04
C GLN A 463 21.94 3.84 4.03
N LYS A 464 22.00 5.16 3.74
CA LYS A 464 22.61 6.17 4.61
C LYS A 464 21.60 6.82 5.55
N ILE A 465 20.35 6.41 5.52
CA ILE A 465 19.28 7.03 6.29
C ILE A 465 18.80 6.04 7.34
N ILE A 466 18.79 6.47 8.61
CA ILE A 466 18.16 5.75 9.72
C ILE A 466 16.71 6.20 9.78
N PRO A 467 15.76 5.34 9.42
CA PRO A 467 14.39 5.77 9.24
C PRO A 467 13.57 5.52 10.51
N VAL A 468 12.71 6.48 10.85
CA VAL A 468 11.88 6.45 12.08
C VAL A 468 10.98 5.23 12.11
N ASP A 469 10.31 4.95 10.99
CA ASP A 469 9.35 3.84 10.87
C ASP A 469 9.97 2.47 11.15
N LEU A 470 11.12 2.14 10.55
CA LEU A 470 11.78 0.84 10.78
C LEU A 470 12.09 0.61 12.26
N ASN A 471 12.66 1.62 12.91
CA ASN A 471 13.05 1.52 14.32
C ASN A 471 11.81 1.39 15.22
N VAL A 472 10.72 2.08 14.90
CA VAL A 472 9.44 1.91 15.60
C VAL A 472 8.87 0.51 15.41
N PHE A 473 8.87 -0.04 14.18
CA PHE A 473 8.38 -1.39 13.93
C PHE A 473 9.17 -2.45 14.70
N LEU A 474 10.49 -2.33 14.75
CA LEU A 474 11.34 -3.28 15.47
C LEU A 474 11.20 -3.14 16.99
N ALA A 475 11.09 -1.92 17.53
CA ALA A 475 10.80 -1.72 18.95
C ALA A 475 9.43 -2.32 19.32
N GLN A 476 8.42 -2.09 18.49
CA GLN A 476 7.09 -2.66 18.68
C GLN A 476 7.10 -4.20 18.62
N ASN A 477 7.87 -4.79 17.70
CA ASN A 477 8.08 -6.24 17.63
C ASN A 477 8.69 -6.76 18.93
N MET A 478 9.74 -6.12 19.45
CA MET A 478 10.36 -6.51 20.72
C MET A 478 9.36 -6.47 21.87
N ARG A 479 8.52 -5.42 21.94
CA ARG A 479 7.44 -5.31 22.94
C ARG A 479 6.42 -6.45 22.84
N TYR A 480 6.04 -6.86 21.63
CA TYR A 480 5.15 -8.02 21.43
C TYR A 480 5.83 -9.34 21.82
N MET A 481 7.12 -9.50 21.52
CA MET A 481 7.89 -10.68 21.91
C MET A 481 7.97 -10.84 23.43
N VAL A 482 8.15 -9.75 24.19
CA VAL A 482 8.03 -9.76 25.67
C VAL A 482 6.69 -10.36 26.10
N GLY A 483 5.59 -9.84 25.55
CA GLY A 483 4.24 -10.30 25.86
C GLY A 483 4.04 -11.79 25.55
N PHE A 484 4.49 -12.25 24.39
CA PHE A 484 4.37 -13.66 24.01
C PHE A 484 5.23 -14.58 24.88
N TYR A 485 6.48 -14.23 25.17
CA TYR A 485 7.32 -15.07 26.02
C TYR A 485 6.83 -15.13 27.46
N ASN A 486 6.27 -14.03 27.99
CA ASN A 486 5.57 -14.06 29.29
C ASN A 486 4.40 -15.05 29.28
N MET A 487 3.55 -15.02 28.24
CA MET A 487 2.42 -15.94 28.11
C MET A 487 2.86 -17.40 27.94
N LEU A 488 4.02 -17.63 27.32
CA LEU A 488 4.64 -18.95 27.16
C LEU A 488 5.47 -19.38 28.38
N GLN A 489 5.50 -18.57 29.45
CA GLN A 489 6.25 -18.82 30.70
C GLN A 489 7.78 -18.93 30.51
N ASP A 490 8.33 -18.27 29.50
CA ASP A 490 9.77 -18.16 29.27
C ASP A 490 10.27 -16.78 29.74
N GLN A 491 10.59 -16.69 31.03
CA GLN A 491 11.01 -15.44 31.66
C GLN A 491 12.39 -14.96 31.17
N GLU A 492 13.29 -15.88 30.83
CA GLU A 492 14.63 -15.52 30.33
C GLU A 492 14.53 -14.78 29.00
N LYS A 493 13.79 -15.34 28.04
CA LYS A 493 13.56 -14.71 26.74
C LYS A 493 12.79 -13.41 26.85
N SER A 494 11.78 -13.37 27.72
CA SER A 494 11.03 -12.15 27.99
C SER A 494 11.94 -11.01 28.46
N LEU A 495 12.80 -11.26 29.46
CA LEU A 495 13.76 -10.27 29.96
C LEU A 495 14.80 -9.88 28.89
N GLU A 496 15.25 -10.83 28.06
CA GLU A 496 16.15 -10.57 26.93
C GLU A 496 15.53 -9.54 25.96
N TYR A 497 14.29 -9.75 25.55
CA TYR A 497 13.58 -8.83 24.65
C TYR A 497 13.19 -7.51 25.34
N GLN A 498 12.88 -7.52 26.62
CA GLN A 498 12.59 -6.32 27.38
C GLN A 498 13.79 -5.39 27.42
N LYS A 499 15.00 -5.93 27.63
CA LYS A 499 16.24 -5.17 27.56
C LYS A 499 16.45 -4.56 26.18
N LYS A 500 16.32 -5.36 25.11
CA LYS A 500 16.45 -4.89 23.72
C LYS A 500 15.45 -3.78 23.40
N PHE A 501 14.20 -3.93 23.85
CA PHE A 501 13.16 -2.92 23.68
C PHE A 501 13.54 -1.62 24.37
N ASN A 502 13.92 -1.66 25.66
CA ASN A 502 14.28 -0.47 26.43
C ASN A 502 15.49 0.26 25.81
N ASP A 503 16.51 -0.49 25.36
CA ASP A 503 17.68 0.08 24.70
C ASP A 503 17.31 0.77 23.37
N LEU A 504 16.53 0.10 22.52
CA LEU A 504 16.11 0.69 21.24
C LEU A 504 15.15 1.87 21.44
N LEU A 505 14.24 1.78 22.41
CA LEU A 505 13.30 2.85 22.75
C LEU A 505 14.07 4.13 23.10
N ARG A 506 15.01 4.03 24.05
CA ARG A 506 15.91 5.13 24.42
C ARG A 506 16.68 5.67 23.22
N ASN A 507 17.28 4.79 22.41
CA ASN A 507 18.04 5.22 21.22
C ASN A 507 17.16 5.94 20.19
N ILE A 508 15.91 5.50 19.95
CA ILE A 508 14.96 6.21 19.08
C ILE A 508 14.80 7.65 19.53
N ASN A 509 14.65 7.87 20.83
CA ASN A 509 14.49 9.22 21.34
C ASN A 509 15.80 10.02 21.23
N GLU A 510 16.92 9.49 21.71
CA GLU A 510 18.20 10.21 21.70
C GLU A 510 18.72 10.50 20.28
N VAL A 511 18.40 9.66 19.29
CA VAL A 511 18.96 9.77 17.93
C VAL A 511 18.01 10.46 16.95
N LEU A 512 16.69 10.28 17.09
CA LEU A 512 15.73 10.72 16.09
C LEU A 512 14.85 11.88 16.57
N TRP A 513 14.78 12.15 17.88
CA TRP A 513 14.00 13.27 18.41
C TRP A 513 14.70 14.60 18.11
N ASN A 514 13.94 15.56 17.59
CA ASN A 514 14.41 16.92 17.41
C ASN A 514 13.61 17.87 18.29
N GLU A 515 14.21 18.28 19.41
CA GLU A 515 13.60 19.14 20.42
C GLU A 515 13.09 20.47 19.84
N ASN A 516 13.85 21.09 18.92
CA ASN A 516 13.48 22.36 18.30
C ASN A 516 12.28 22.25 17.36
N LYS A 517 12.09 21.09 16.74
CA LYS A 517 10.99 20.82 15.81
C LYS A 517 9.80 20.16 16.48
N GLY A 518 9.98 19.55 17.65
CA GLY A 518 8.93 18.88 18.41
C GLY A 518 8.44 17.58 17.77
N SER A 519 9.30 16.85 17.06
CA SER A 519 8.95 15.56 16.45
C SER A 519 10.19 14.69 16.18
N TRP A 520 9.98 13.45 15.75
CA TRP A 520 11.07 12.55 15.36
C TRP A 520 11.32 12.61 13.85
N PHE A 521 12.58 12.56 13.43
CA PHE A 521 12.98 12.66 12.03
C PHE A 521 13.98 11.58 11.67
N ASP A 522 13.97 11.17 10.41
CA ASP A 522 15.01 10.29 9.91
C ASP A 522 16.37 10.99 10.05
N LEU A 523 17.43 10.23 10.34
CA LEU A 523 18.79 10.76 10.46
C LEU A 523 19.62 10.33 9.25
N ASP A 524 20.33 11.26 8.64
CA ASP A 524 21.38 10.94 7.66
C ASP A 524 22.69 10.64 8.40
N VAL A 525 23.20 9.42 8.30
CA VAL A 525 24.39 8.98 9.07
C VAL A 525 25.70 9.57 8.56
N GLU A 526 25.70 10.12 7.35
CA GLU A 526 26.91 10.69 6.75
C GLU A 526 27.07 12.15 7.17
N THR A 527 25.98 12.90 7.20
CA THR A 527 25.99 14.31 7.65
C THR A 527 25.72 14.46 9.15
N MET A 528 25.17 13.41 9.79
CA MET A 528 24.66 13.44 11.16
C MET A 528 23.56 14.49 11.37
N GLU A 529 22.80 14.79 10.31
CA GLU A 529 21.71 15.77 10.34
C GLU A 529 20.33 15.10 10.26
N HIS A 530 19.37 15.66 10.99
CA HIS A 530 17.96 15.29 10.89
C HIS A 530 17.38 15.73 9.54
N ARG A 531 16.66 14.83 8.88
CA ARG A 531 15.90 15.10 7.66
C ARG A 531 14.52 15.66 8.03
N THR A 532 14.45 16.97 8.21
CA THR A 532 13.30 17.64 8.86
C THR A 532 12.06 17.85 7.98
N SER A 533 11.99 17.27 6.79
CA SER A 533 10.78 17.30 5.96
C SER A 533 9.66 16.50 6.63
N PHE A 534 8.41 16.91 6.44
CA PHE A 534 7.27 16.18 6.96
C PHE A 534 7.07 14.85 6.23
N TYR A 535 7.03 13.78 7.02
CA TYR A 535 6.55 12.46 6.67
C TYR A 535 5.62 11.99 7.79
N PRO A 536 4.51 11.28 7.51
CA PRO A 536 3.65 10.77 8.57
C PRO A 536 4.37 9.86 9.58
N SER A 537 5.48 9.23 9.18
CA SER A 537 6.35 8.45 10.06
C SER A 537 6.99 9.27 11.19
N ASN A 538 7.06 10.60 11.08
CA ASN A 538 7.63 11.47 12.11
C ASN A 538 6.93 11.34 13.46
N ILE A 539 5.67 10.89 13.48
CA ILE A 539 4.88 10.72 14.70
C ILE A 539 4.66 9.26 15.12
N PHE A 540 5.16 8.29 14.35
CA PHE A 540 5.00 6.87 14.68
C PHE A 540 5.57 6.48 16.06
N PRO A 541 6.61 7.15 16.61
CA PRO A 541 7.05 6.87 17.98
C PRO A 541 5.98 7.10 19.06
N LEU A 542 4.90 7.84 18.79
CA LEU A 542 3.75 7.91 19.70
C LEU A 542 3.09 6.53 19.94
N LEU A 543 3.24 5.57 19.04
CA LEU A 543 2.81 4.18 19.27
C LEU A 543 3.57 3.50 20.42
N LEU A 544 4.77 4.00 20.74
CA LEU A 544 5.62 3.52 21.82
C LEU A 544 5.44 4.39 23.08
N TYR A 545 5.42 5.72 22.92
CA TYR A 545 5.47 6.70 24.00
C TYR A 545 4.12 7.31 24.41
N GLY A 546 3.04 7.03 23.70
CA GLY A 546 1.85 7.89 23.58
C GLY A 546 1.27 8.54 24.84
N ARG A 547 1.40 7.94 26.02
CA ARG A 547 0.94 8.54 27.28
C ARG A 547 1.82 9.66 27.84
N SER A 548 3.00 9.89 27.25
CA SER A 548 3.81 11.05 27.59
C SER A 548 3.14 12.31 27.06
N SER A 549 2.61 13.12 27.98
CA SER A 549 2.03 14.43 27.69
C SER A 549 3.07 15.37 27.07
N GLU A 550 4.34 15.27 27.49
CA GLU A 550 5.44 16.07 26.99
C GLU A 550 5.60 15.96 25.47
N TYR A 551 5.63 14.72 24.93
CA TYR A 551 5.78 14.52 23.49
C TYR A 551 4.49 14.85 22.74
N SER A 552 3.34 14.48 23.29
CA SER A 552 2.04 14.67 22.64
C SER A 552 1.76 16.14 22.32
N GLU A 553 2.04 17.06 23.25
CA GLU A 553 1.84 18.50 23.05
C GLU A 553 2.79 19.10 22.00
N LYS A 554 4.08 18.72 22.05
CA LYS A 554 5.09 19.17 21.08
C LYS A 554 4.77 18.67 19.68
N VAL A 555 4.37 17.40 19.54
CA VAL A 555 3.97 16.81 18.26
C VAL A 555 2.71 17.45 17.71
N LEU A 556 1.70 17.72 18.55
CA LEU A 556 0.49 18.40 18.10
C LEU A 556 0.80 19.80 17.55
N SER A 557 1.66 20.54 18.25
CA SER A 557 2.17 21.84 17.80
C SER A 557 2.94 21.74 16.47
N TYR A 558 3.79 20.72 16.31
CA TYR A 558 4.49 20.40 15.06
C TYR A 558 3.52 20.14 13.90
N LEU A 559 2.51 19.29 14.09
CA LEU A 559 1.53 18.94 13.04
C LEU A 559 0.70 20.16 12.62
N LYS A 560 0.26 20.98 13.58
CA LYS A 560 -0.49 22.22 13.31
C LYS A 560 0.35 23.25 12.56
N SER A 561 1.60 23.46 12.99
CA SER A 561 2.50 24.44 12.37
C SER A 561 2.88 24.07 10.93
N ASN A 562 2.88 22.78 10.58
CA ASN A 562 3.10 22.30 9.22
C ASN A 562 1.80 22.22 8.38
N ASP A 563 0.66 22.59 8.94
CA ASP A 563 -0.65 22.62 8.27
C ASP A 563 -1.03 21.25 7.63
N VAL A 564 -0.65 20.15 8.28
CA VAL A 564 -0.75 18.79 7.72
C VAL A 564 -2.19 18.33 7.51
N PHE A 565 -3.14 18.91 8.26
CA PHE A 565 -4.56 18.52 8.26
C PHE A 565 -5.40 19.23 7.18
N ARG A 566 -4.79 20.09 6.36
CA ARG A 566 -5.51 20.89 5.34
C ARG A 566 -6.06 20.07 4.19
N PHE A 567 -5.47 18.90 3.91
CA PHE A 567 -5.78 18.11 2.74
C PHE A 567 -7.14 17.43 2.89
N PRO A 568 -8.01 17.51 1.88
CA PRO A 568 -9.39 17.06 2.01
C PRO A 568 -9.55 15.54 1.97
N ALA A 569 -8.65 14.79 1.32
CA ALA A 569 -8.75 13.33 1.18
C ALA A 569 -7.99 12.53 2.26
N GLY A 570 -7.33 13.21 3.19
CA GLY A 570 -6.47 12.63 4.23
C GLY A 570 -5.04 13.14 4.16
N ILE A 571 -4.16 12.60 4.99
CA ILE A 571 -2.76 13.04 5.10
C ILE A 571 -1.92 12.49 3.93
N PRO A 572 -1.31 13.35 3.10
CA PRO A 572 -0.40 12.90 2.05
C PRO A 572 0.91 12.35 2.62
N THR A 573 1.60 11.56 1.81
CA THR A 573 2.88 10.93 2.17
C THR A 573 3.98 11.96 2.44
N THR A 574 3.92 13.10 1.75
CA THR A 574 4.72 14.30 2.00
C THR A 574 3.86 15.55 1.84
N LEU A 575 4.36 16.68 2.35
CA LEU A 575 3.89 17.99 1.88
C LEU A 575 4.39 18.26 0.45
N PRO A 576 3.82 19.26 -0.26
CA PRO A 576 4.25 19.60 -1.62
C PRO A 576 5.76 19.76 -1.74
N VAL A 577 6.34 18.99 -2.66
CA VAL A 577 7.79 18.86 -2.91
C VAL A 577 7.98 18.69 -4.42
N PRO A 578 9.09 19.17 -5.02
CA PRO A 578 9.32 19.04 -6.47
C PRO A 578 9.78 17.63 -6.84
N SER A 579 8.96 16.63 -6.50
CA SER A 579 9.13 15.22 -6.83
C SER A 579 7.96 14.74 -7.69
N LYS A 580 8.21 13.74 -8.53
CA LYS A 580 7.18 13.03 -9.33
C LYS A 580 6.98 11.59 -8.85
N GLU A 581 7.57 11.25 -7.71
CA GLU A 581 7.54 9.89 -7.19
C GLU A 581 6.21 9.54 -6.51
N GLN A 582 5.94 8.24 -6.42
CA GLN A 582 4.64 7.78 -5.95
C GLN A 582 4.45 7.87 -4.43
N TRP A 583 5.52 7.79 -3.65
CA TRP A 583 5.50 7.99 -2.20
C TRP A 583 5.81 9.44 -1.82
N ASP A 584 5.29 10.39 -2.62
CA ASP A 584 5.31 11.83 -2.37
C ASP A 584 3.94 12.45 -2.67
N TYR A 585 3.78 13.72 -2.32
CA TYR A 585 2.64 14.56 -2.70
C TYR A 585 2.33 14.45 -4.21
N PRO A 586 1.05 14.34 -4.61
CA PRO A 586 -0.16 14.45 -3.80
C PRO A 586 -0.68 13.12 -3.24
N ASN A 587 0.11 12.04 -3.19
CA ASN A 587 -0.43 10.72 -2.90
C ASN A 587 -0.68 10.45 -1.41
N VAL A 588 -1.87 9.95 -1.10
CA VAL A 588 -2.29 9.36 0.18
C VAL A 588 -2.25 7.83 0.04
N TRP A 589 -1.48 7.18 0.90
CA TRP A 589 -1.40 5.71 0.98
C TRP A 589 -2.06 5.21 2.25
N ALA A 590 -2.97 4.23 2.11
CA ALA A 590 -3.75 3.69 3.22
C ALA A 590 -2.88 3.19 4.39
N PRO A 591 -1.77 2.45 4.16
CA PRO A 591 -0.83 2.04 5.21
C PRO A 591 -0.36 3.16 6.15
N VAL A 592 0.13 4.24 5.55
CA VAL A 592 0.82 5.31 6.25
C VAL A 592 -0.18 6.22 6.97
N LEU A 593 -1.31 6.51 6.32
CA LEU A 593 -2.40 7.22 6.97
C LEU A 593 -2.96 6.43 8.16
N HIS A 594 -3.15 5.12 8.00
CA HIS A 594 -3.67 4.25 9.07
C HIS A 594 -2.77 4.30 10.31
N LEU A 595 -1.45 4.18 10.11
CA LEU A 595 -0.47 4.28 11.19
C LEU A 595 -0.39 5.70 11.79
N PHE A 596 -0.57 6.75 10.98
CA PHE A 596 -0.67 8.13 11.46
C PHE A 596 -1.87 8.31 12.40
N VAL A 597 -3.06 7.84 11.99
CA VAL A 597 -4.28 7.86 12.83
C VAL A 597 -4.06 7.06 14.11
N LYS A 598 -3.48 5.85 14.03
CA LYS A 598 -3.14 5.04 15.22
C LYS A 598 -2.19 5.76 16.17
N SER A 599 -1.23 6.51 15.64
CA SER A 599 -0.24 7.27 16.43
C SER A 599 -0.91 8.40 17.22
N LEU A 600 -1.87 9.11 16.61
CA LEU A 600 -2.67 10.12 17.31
C LEU A 600 -3.55 9.49 18.42
N LEU A 601 -4.17 8.34 18.14
CA LEU A 601 -5.00 7.61 19.09
C LEU A 601 -4.21 6.97 20.25
N ALA A 602 -2.90 6.79 20.09
CA ALA A 602 -2.05 6.26 21.16
C ALA A 602 -1.81 7.27 22.28
N THR A 603 -2.14 8.54 22.06
CA THR A 603 -1.98 9.63 23.03
C THR A 603 -3.14 9.71 24.01
N ASP A 604 -2.98 10.46 25.11
CA ASP A 604 -4.08 10.81 26.01
C ASP A 604 -4.74 12.16 25.64
N SER A 605 -4.40 12.73 24.47
CA SER A 605 -4.93 14.02 24.00
C SER A 605 -6.27 13.87 23.27
N GLU A 606 -7.33 14.41 23.87
CA GLU A 606 -8.68 14.45 23.27
C GLU A 606 -8.69 15.20 21.93
N GLU A 607 -7.86 16.26 21.79
CA GLU A 607 -7.73 16.98 20.53
C GLU A 607 -7.09 16.09 19.45
N MET A 608 -6.03 15.34 19.77
CA MET A 608 -5.41 14.42 18.82
C MET A 608 -6.36 13.28 18.44
N HIS A 609 -7.18 12.78 19.37
CA HIS A 609 -8.22 11.77 19.07
C HIS A 609 -9.27 12.33 18.11
N THR A 610 -9.71 13.56 18.33
CA THR A 610 -10.63 14.27 17.43
C THR A 610 -10.05 14.44 16.03
N LEU A 611 -8.77 14.82 15.94
CA LEU A 611 -8.05 14.92 14.66
C LEU A 611 -7.90 13.55 13.99
N ALA A 612 -7.54 12.51 14.75
CA ALA A 612 -7.42 11.14 14.26
C ALA A 612 -8.71 10.66 13.59
N LYS A 613 -9.84 10.89 14.25
CA LYS A 613 -11.16 10.59 13.69
C LYS A 613 -11.45 11.37 12.42
N LYS A 614 -11.20 12.69 12.43
CA LYS A 614 -11.44 13.54 11.26
C LYS A 614 -10.65 13.06 10.03
N GLU A 615 -9.38 12.70 10.21
CA GLU A 615 -8.54 12.18 9.13
C GLU A 615 -8.96 10.78 8.68
N ALA A 616 -9.39 9.91 9.60
CA ALA A 616 -9.98 8.62 9.26
C ALA A 616 -11.27 8.78 8.43
N ASP A 617 -12.18 9.66 8.86
CA ASP A 617 -13.44 9.92 8.16
C ASP A 617 -13.19 10.48 6.75
N LYS A 618 -12.25 11.42 6.58
CA LYS A 618 -11.86 11.93 5.24
C LYS A 618 -11.45 10.80 4.30
N PHE A 619 -10.62 9.88 4.78
CA PHE A 619 -10.09 8.82 3.94
C PHE A 619 -11.11 7.71 3.68
N ILE A 620 -11.87 7.27 4.68
CA ILE A 620 -12.98 6.33 4.48
C ILE A 620 -13.97 6.89 3.45
N ASN A 621 -14.29 8.19 3.53
CA ASN A 621 -15.16 8.86 2.57
C ASN A 621 -14.55 8.91 1.16
N THR A 622 -13.25 9.15 1.05
CA THR A 622 -12.52 9.16 -0.23
C THR A 622 -12.56 7.77 -0.88
N VAL A 623 -12.26 6.72 -0.12
CA VAL A 623 -12.34 5.33 -0.62
C VAL A 623 -13.77 4.96 -1.00
N TYR A 624 -14.76 5.32 -0.18
CA TYR A 624 -16.18 5.12 -0.51
C TYR A 624 -16.54 5.79 -1.84
N ASN A 625 -16.10 7.03 -2.05
CA ASN A 625 -16.42 7.78 -3.27
C ASN A 625 -15.76 7.15 -4.50
N GLY A 626 -14.51 6.69 -4.40
CA GLY A 626 -13.83 6.01 -5.52
C GLY A 626 -14.57 4.75 -5.97
N LEU A 627 -15.17 4.02 -5.02
CA LEU A 627 -15.92 2.81 -5.32
C LEU A 627 -17.39 3.09 -5.71
N ASN A 628 -18.10 3.94 -4.98
CA ASN A 628 -19.56 4.07 -5.12
C ASN A 628 -20.01 5.32 -5.89
N ASN A 629 -19.18 6.37 -5.94
CA ASN A 629 -19.50 7.65 -6.57
C ASN A 629 -18.32 8.18 -7.42
N PRO A 630 -17.76 7.37 -8.34
CA PRO A 630 -16.62 7.84 -9.12
C PRO A 630 -17.03 9.06 -9.95
N GLN A 631 -16.30 10.17 -9.79
CA GLN A 631 -16.54 11.39 -10.56
C GLN A 631 -15.76 11.37 -11.88
N ASN A 632 -16.25 12.14 -12.86
CA ASN A 632 -15.56 12.40 -14.13
C ASN A 632 -15.19 11.12 -14.90
N ASP A 633 -16.15 10.19 -15.04
CA ASP A 633 -16.03 8.95 -15.79
C ASP A 633 -14.88 8.02 -15.37
N LEU A 634 -14.33 8.22 -14.17
CA LEU A 634 -13.37 7.29 -13.58
C LEU A 634 -14.04 5.93 -13.34
N PRO A 635 -13.32 4.81 -13.52
CA PRO A 635 -13.81 3.50 -13.11
C PRO A 635 -14.14 3.47 -11.62
N SER A 636 -15.17 2.70 -11.26
CA SER A 636 -15.48 2.36 -9.87
C SER A 636 -14.41 1.41 -9.34
N GLY A 637 -13.75 1.74 -8.24
CA GLY A 637 -12.69 0.90 -7.69
C GLY A 637 -12.17 1.32 -6.32
N ILE A 638 -11.50 0.38 -5.66
CA ILE A 638 -10.62 0.67 -4.52
C ILE A 638 -9.18 0.67 -5.02
N TRP A 639 -8.48 1.77 -4.79
CA TRP A 639 -7.18 2.03 -5.37
C TRP A 639 -6.04 1.73 -4.40
N GLU A 640 -4.88 1.45 -4.96
CA GLU A 640 -3.59 1.35 -4.27
C GLU A 640 -3.25 2.62 -3.48
N LYS A 641 -3.47 3.78 -4.11
CA LYS A 641 -3.16 5.13 -3.61
C LYS A 641 -4.19 6.15 -4.11
N TYR A 642 -4.41 7.21 -3.36
CA TYR A 642 -5.43 8.24 -3.63
C TYR A 642 -4.80 9.63 -3.73
N ASP A 643 -5.49 10.54 -4.41
CA ASP A 643 -5.08 11.93 -4.50
C ASP A 643 -5.54 12.75 -3.28
N ALA A 644 -4.59 13.35 -2.56
CA ALA A 644 -4.82 14.17 -1.37
C ALA A 644 -5.72 15.39 -1.63
N GLU A 645 -5.70 15.93 -2.86
CA GLU A 645 -6.39 17.17 -3.23
C GLU A 645 -7.89 16.97 -3.51
N SER A 646 -8.34 15.72 -3.66
CA SER A 646 -9.71 15.43 -4.09
C SER A 646 -10.43 14.41 -3.23
N VAL A 647 -11.59 14.79 -2.70
CA VAL A 647 -12.53 13.88 -2.03
C VAL A 647 -13.26 12.95 -2.99
N SER A 648 -13.08 13.09 -4.31
CA SER A 648 -13.81 12.32 -5.32
C SER A 648 -13.45 10.82 -5.32
N GLY A 649 -12.42 10.42 -4.59
CA GLY A 649 -11.86 9.07 -4.67
C GLY A 649 -11.01 8.86 -5.92
N ARG A 650 -10.47 9.95 -6.50
CA ARG A 650 -9.54 9.90 -7.63
C ARG A 650 -8.28 9.11 -7.22
N PRO A 651 -7.82 8.16 -8.04
CA PRO A 651 -6.57 7.48 -7.77
C PRO A 651 -5.39 8.46 -7.83
N GLY A 652 -4.38 8.20 -6.99
CA GLY A 652 -3.11 8.92 -7.04
C GLY A 652 -2.28 8.55 -8.28
N HIS A 653 -1.13 9.21 -8.45
CA HIS A 653 -0.30 9.10 -9.67
C HIS A 653 1.21 9.10 -9.35
N GLY A 654 2.05 9.12 -10.39
CA GLY A 654 3.52 9.16 -10.24
C GLY A 654 4.17 7.81 -9.96
N GLY A 655 5.51 7.81 -9.93
CA GLY A 655 6.34 6.60 -9.80
C GLY A 655 6.60 5.87 -11.13
N GLU A 656 6.92 4.58 -11.04
CA GLU A 656 7.37 3.77 -12.18
C GLU A 656 6.23 3.04 -12.91
N TYR A 657 5.00 3.12 -12.41
CA TYR A 657 3.85 2.45 -13.00
C TYR A 657 2.53 3.16 -12.64
N PHE A 658 1.50 2.91 -13.47
CA PHE A 658 0.16 3.43 -13.23
C PHE A 658 -0.47 2.83 -11.97
N VAL A 659 -1.36 3.58 -11.32
CA VAL A 659 -2.10 3.14 -10.13
C VAL A 659 -2.82 1.80 -10.32
N GLN A 660 -2.83 0.97 -9.27
CA GLN A 660 -3.46 -0.36 -9.30
C GLN A 660 -4.82 -0.41 -8.59
N GLU A 661 -5.72 -1.26 -9.09
CA GLU A 661 -7.03 -1.56 -8.49
C GLU A 661 -6.96 -2.81 -7.59
N GLY A 662 -7.65 -2.78 -6.45
CA GLY A 662 -7.89 -3.94 -5.59
C GLY A 662 -8.37 -3.54 -4.20
N PHE A 663 -7.62 -2.74 -3.42
CA PHE A 663 -6.22 -3.04 -3.16
C PHE A 663 -6.10 -3.54 -1.72
N GLY A 664 -5.37 -4.63 -1.49
CA GLY A 664 -5.40 -5.43 -0.27
C GLY A 664 -5.13 -4.63 1.00
N TRP A 665 -4.13 -3.74 1.00
CA TRP A 665 -3.91 -2.89 2.17
C TRP A 665 -4.99 -1.84 2.38
N THR A 666 -5.64 -1.36 1.31
CA THR A 666 -6.63 -0.27 1.40
C THR A 666 -7.88 -0.86 2.03
N ASN A 667 -8.26 -2.04 1.55
CA ASN A 667 -9.31 -2.88 2.09
C ASN A 667 -9.11 -3.11 3.60
N GLY A 668 -7.93 -3.58 3.99
CA GLY A 668 -7.60 -3.88 5.38
C GLY A 668 -7.56 -2.65 6.30
N ALA A 669 -6.86 -1.60 5.86
CA ALA A 669 -6.73 -0.35 6.61
C ALA A 669 -8.10 0.32 6.83
N VAL A 670 -8.93 0.40 5.78
CA VAL A 670 -10.27 1.00 5.86
C VAL A 670 -11.18 0.20 6.77
N LEU A 671 -11.14 -1.14 6.70
CA LEU A 671 -11.90 -1.97 7.64
C LEU A 671 -11.50 -1.72 9.10
N ASP A 672 -10.20 -1.59 9.39
CA ASP A 672 -9.75 -1.29 10.75
C ASP A 672 -10.13 0.13 11.20
N LEU A 673 -10.08 1.13 10.31
CA LEU A 673 -10.55 2.48 10.64
C LEU A 673 -12.06 2.49 10.93
N ILE A 674 -12.86 1.82 10.11
CA ILE A 674 -14.30 1.64 10.37
C ILE A 674 -14.49 0.94 11.72
N GLN A 675 -13.72 -0.12 11.99
CA GLN A 675 -13.79 -0.88 13.22
C GLN A 675 -13.49 -0.04 14.47
N ILE A 676 -12.49 0.85 14.39
CA ILE A 676 -12.09 1.74 15.49
C ILE A 676 -13.23 2.72 15.82
N PHE A 677 -13.85 3.32 14.80
CA PHE A 677 -14.81 4.41 14.98
C PHE A 677 -16.29 3.99 14.88
N ARG A 678 -16.60 2.68 14.79
CA ARG A 678 -17.96 2.14 14.59
C ARG A 678 -18.96 2.42 15.73
N ASN A 679 -18.47 2.59 16.97
CA ASN A 679 -19.31 2.58 18.17
C ASN A 679 -19.59 3.97 18.76
N GLU A 680 -19.13 5.06 18.16
CA GLU A 680 -19.16 6.38 18.81
C GLU A 680 -20.52 7.05 18.92
N GLU A 681 -21.55 6.63 18.17
CA GLU A 681 -22.92 7.01 18.53
C GLU A 681 -23.27 6.52 19.94
N SER A 682 -22.73 5.38 20.38
CA SER A 682 -22.98 4.83 21.72
C SER A 682 -22.26 5.61 22.82
N LEU A 683 -21.06 6.14 22.55
CA LEU A 683 -20.34 7.05 23.46
C LEU A 683 -21.01 8.42 23.52
N LYS A 684 -21.43 8.96 22.37
CA LYS A 684 -22.13 10.24 22.30
C LYS A 684 -23.54 10.17 22.90
N ILE A 685 -24.27 9.08 22.68
CA ILE A 685 -25.56 8.81 23.33
C ILE A 685 -25.36 8.58 24.83
N ALA A 686 -24.32 7.86 25.27
CA ALA A 686 -24.02 7.71 26.69
C ALA A 686 -23.66 9.06 27.34
N GLU A 687 -22.86 9.90 26.68
CA GLU A 687 -22.53 11.26 27.12
C GLU A 687 -23.75 12.18 27.12
N ASP A 688 -24.62 12.11 26.11
CA ASP A 688 -25.82 12.92 26.00
C ASP A 688 -26.86 12.50 27.04
N ILE A 689 -27.02 11.18 27.30
CA ILE A 689 -27.83 10.65 28.41
C ILE A 689 -27.25 11.09 29.75
N MET A 690 -25.92 11.07 29.91
CA MET A 690 -25.26 11.48 31.15
C MET A 690 -25.39 13.00 31.37
N LYS A 691 -25.26 13.82 30.32
CA LYS A 691 -25.49 15.27 30.33
C LYS A 691 -26.96 15.62 30.60
N GLU A 692 -27.92 14.90 30.02
CA GLU A 692 -29.34 15.06 30.33
C GLU A 692 -29.66 14.65 31.77
N THR A 693 -29.04 13.60 32.28
CA THR A 693 -29.22 13.13 33.67
C THR A 693 -28.65 14.13 34.67
N ILE A 694 -27.48 14.70 34.38
CA ILE A 694 -26.85 15.76 35.19
C ILE A 694 -27.68 17.06 35.13
N ASN A 695 -28.23 17.43 33.97
CA ASN A 695 -29.09 18.61 33.82
C ASN A 695 -30.47 18.43 34.48
N LYS A 696 -31.04 17.21 34.47
CA LYS A 696 -32.28 16.92 35.21
C LYS A 696 -32.06 16.95 36.72
N ASN A 697 -30.89 16.50 37.21
CA ASN A 697 -30.53 16.58 38.62
C ASN A 697 -30.17 18.01 39.08
N SER A 698 -29.65 18.87 38.19
CA SER A 698 -29.39 20.29 38.51
C SER A 698 -30.65 21.16 38.51
N MET A 699 -31.70 20.80 37.76
CA MET A 699 -33.01 21.45 37.82
C MET A 699 -33.92 20.98 38.98
N GLY A 700 -33.53 19.93 39.70
CA GLY A 700 -34.28 19.37 40.85
C GLY A 700 -34.04 20.09 42.19
N VAL A 701 -33.05 20.97 42.30
CA VAL A 701 -32.74 21.70 43.54
C VAL A 701 -33.36 23.11 43.52
N LYS A 702 -34.69 23.18 43.41
CA LYS A 702 -35.45 24.39 43.79
C LYS A 702 -36.16 24.16 45.13
N LYS A 703 -35.49 24.63 46.18
CA LYS A 703 -36.00 25.10 47.49
C LYS A 703 -37.51 24.90 47.71
N ILE A 704 -37.90 23.77 48.30
CA ILE A 704 -39.23 23.61 48.89
C ILE A 704 -39.12 24.06 50.36
N THR A 705 -39.48 25.32 50.60
CA THR A 705 -39.78 25.82 51.95
C THR A 705 -41.18 25.37 52.34
N SER A 706 -41.29 24.84 53.56
CA SER A 706 -42.50 24.32 54.19
C SER A 706 -43.68 25.31 54.19
N LYS A 707 -44.86 24.82 53.79
CA LYS A 707 -46.17 25.08 54.45
C LYS A 707 -47.19 24.09 53.90
N GLY A 708 -47.96 23.49 54.82
CA GLY A 708 -48.79 22.31 54.56
C GLY A 708 -50.17 22.59 53.98
N THR A 709 -50.85 21.53 53.56
CA THR A 709 -52.05 20.96 54.22
C THR A 709 -52.69 19.88 53.32
N ASN A 710 -53.03 18.76 53.96
CA ASN A 710 -54.13 17.79 53.73
C ASN A 710 -54.55 17.35 52.32
N GLY A 711 -54.66 16.02 52.14
CA GLY A 711 -55.65 15.41 51.26
C GLY A 711 -55.25 14.06 50.67
N ASN A 712 -55.94 13.00 51.08
CA ASN A 712 -55.69 11.59 50.75
C ASN A 712 -55.73 11.22 49.24
N SER A 713 -54.84 10.31 48.86
CA SER A 713 -55.05 9.30 47.80
C SER A 713 -54.07 8.14 48.06
N LEU A 714 -54.54 7.07 48.72
CA LEU A 714 -53.75 5.85 48.96
C LEU A 714 -53.44 5.08 47.66
N LEU A 715 -54.09 5.48 46.54
CA LEU A 715 -53.90 4.89 45.21
C LEU A 715 -52.63 5.41 44.51
N ASP A 716 -52.18 6.63 44.83
CA ASP A 716 -50.97 7.20 44.24
C ASP A 716 -49.69 6.64 44.86
N TRP A 717 -49.73 6.20 46.13
CA TRP A 717 -48.55 5.61 46.77
C TRP A 717 -48.21 4.24 46.22
N HIS A 718 -49.20 3.41 45.90
CA HIS A 718 -48.93 2.11 45.26
C HIS A 718 -48.46 2.27 43.82
N LEU A 719 -49.00 3.23 43.07
CA LEU A 719 -48.51 3.54 41.73
C LEU A 719 -47.09 4.11 41.77
N LEU A 720 -46.79 4.99 42.74
CA LEU A 720 -45.46 5.54 42.93
C LEU A 720 -44.45 4.47 43.37
N ILE A 721 -44.84 3.55 44.26
CA ILE A 721 -43.98 2.43 44.67
C ILE A 721 -43.74 1.47 43.51
N VAL A 722 -44.75 1.18 42.67
CA VAL A 722 -44.59 0.35 41.48
C VAL A 722 -43.71 1.06 40.43
N ILE A 723 -43.89 2.36 40.21
CA ILE A 723 -43.05 3.14 39.29
C ILE A 723 -41.61 3.20 39.81
N VAL A 724 -41.40 3.45 41.09
CA VAL A 724 -40.06 3.47 41.71
C VAL A 724 -39.43 2.08 41.67
N ALA A 725 -40.18 1.01 41.93
CA ALA A 725 -39.69 -0.36 41.83
C ALA A 725 -39.35 -0.76 40.39
N VAL A 726 -40.17 -0.36 39.40
CA VAL A 726 -39.89 -0.59 37.98
C VAL A 726 -38.69 0.23 37.54
N ILE A 727 -38.56 1.49 37.94
CA ILE A 727 -37.37 2.30 37.67
C ILE A 727 -36.15 1.68 38.33
N PHE A 728 -36.25 1.19 39.57
CA PHE A 728 -35.14 0.56 40.27
C PHE A 728 -34.73 -0.78 39.63
N CYS A 729 -35.70 -1.60 39.19
CA CYS A 729 -35.44 -2.83 38.43
C CYS A 729 -34.87 -2.54 37.04
N VAL A 730 -35.33 -1.51 36.35
CA VAL A 730 -34.78 -1.08 35.06
C VAL A 730 -33.38 -0.52 35.25
N VAL A 731 -33.13 0.29 36.29
CA VAL A 731 -31.79 0.78 36.64
C VAL A 731 -30.88 -0.37 37.07
N LEU A 732 -31.36 -1.36 37.81
CA LEU A 732 -30.57 -2.55 38.16
C LEU A 732 -30.30 -3.44 36.94
N MET A 733 -31.27 -3.65 36.05
CA MET A 733 -31.02 -4.34 34.77
C MET A 733 -30.07 -3.53 33.89
N PHE A 734 -30.19 -2.20 33.88
CA PHE A 734 -29.29 -1.33 33.13
C PHE A 734 -27.90 -1.33 33.76
N VAL A 735 -27.77 -1.33 35.08
CA VAL A 735 -26.50 -1.44 35.81
C VAL A 735 -25.92 -2.84 35.66
N TYR A 736 -26.72 -3.90 35.60
CA TYR A 736 -26.26 -5.27 35.39
C TYR A 736 -25.85 -5.53 33.94
N VAL A 737 -26.61 -5.01 32.97
CA VAL A 737 -26.23 -5.01 31.55
C VAL A 737 -25.04 -4.09 31.33
N MET A 738 -24.98 -2.93 31.99
CA MET A 738 -23.82 -2.04 31.97
C MET A 738 -22.64 -2.65 32.72
N HIS A 739 -22.81 -3.45 33.77
CA HIS A 739 -21.71 -4.12 34.48
C HIS A 739 -21.22 -5.34 33.70
N GLY A 740 -22.11 -6.08 33.03
CA GLY A 740 -21.74 -7.18 32.12
C GLY A 740 -21.11 -6.66 30.82
N THR A 741 -21.59 -5.54 30.28
CA THR A 741 -20.95 -4.86 29.15
C THR A 741 -19.73 -4.06 29.56
N TYR A 742 -19.64 -3.52 30.78
CA TYR A 742 -18.49 -2.82 31.36
C TYR A 742 -17.39 -3.78 31.77
N GLU A 743 -17.68 -4.99 32.25
CA GLU A 743 -16.67 -6.05 32.47
C GLU A 743 -16.26 -6.71 31.15
N SER A 744 -17.15 -6.80 30.17
CA SER A 744 -16.76 -7.17 28.79
C SER A 744 -15.96 -6.05 28.10
N TYR A 745 -16.26 -4.76 28.38
CA TYR A 745 -15.50 -3.59 27.92
C TYR A 745 -14.19 -3.43 28.70
N ARG A 746 -14.16 -3.72 30.01
CA ARG A 746 -12.95 -3.79 30.82
C ARG A 746 -12.10 -4.94 30.28
N GLY A 747 -12.66 -6.09 29.96
CA GLY A 747 -11.95 -7.17 29.28
C GLY A 747 -11.39 -6.76 27.91
N LEU A 748 -12.16 -6.07 27.05
CA LEU A 748 -11.72 -5.63 25.72
C LEU A 748 -10.73 -4.43 25.73
N ILE A 749 -10.86 -3.52 26.70
CA ILE A 749 -9.99 -2.35 26.88
C ILE A 749 -8.79 -2.70 27.77
N MET A 750 -8.92 -3.62 28.74
CA MET A 750 -7.84 -4.12 29.59
C MET A 750 -6.99 -5.21 28.92
N HIS A 751 -7.51 -6.05 28.03
CA HIS A 751 -6.64 -6.95 27.25
C HIS A 751 -5.99 -6.28 26.03
N ARG A 752 -6.22 -4.98 25.85
CA ARG A 752 -5.32 -4.06 25.13
C ARG A 752 -4.39 -3.27 26.08
N ARG A 753 -4.40 -3.54 27.40
CA ARG A 753 -3.40 -3.01 28.35
C ARG A 753 -2.20 -3.94 28.39
N LEU A 754 -1.04 -3.35 28.14
CA LEU A 754 0.25 -3.89 28.55
C LEU A 754 0.34 -3.77 30.08
N PRO A 755 0.95 -4.74 30.79
CA PRO A 755 1.37 -4.51 32.16
C PRO A 755 2.57 -3.54 32.11
N THR A 756 2.37 -2.32 32.60
CA THR A 756 3.45 -1.36 32.85
C THR A 756 3.21 -0.77 34.23
N GLU A 757 3.73 -1.42 35.26
CA GLU A 757 4.10 -0.71 36.48
C GLU A 757 5.50 -0.14 36.24
N GLU A 758 5.63 1.18 36.35
CA GLU A 758 6.92 1.88 36.31
C GLU A 758 7.69 1.59 37.60
N PRO A 759 8.98 1.20 37.55
CA PRO A 759 9.85 1.39 38.68
C PRO A 759 10.42 2.81 38.70
N GLN A 760 10.33 3.49 39.84
CA GLN A 760 11.06 4.75 40.07
C GLN A 760 12.56 4.48 40.19
N TYR A 761 13.35 5.28 39.45
CA TYR A 761 14.81 5.22 39.43
C TYR A 761 15.37 6.25 40.42
N ASP A 762 16.16 5.79 41.40
CA ASP A 762 16.93 6.66 42.30
C ASP A 762 18.35 6.87 41.75
N GLU A 763 18.65 8.12 41.38
CA GLU A 763 19.92 8.53 40.76
C GLU A 763 21.14 8.44 41.69
N GLU A 764 20.98 8.26 43.01
CA GLU A 764 22.13 8.20 43.94
C GLU A 764 22.68 6.79 44.19
N THR A 765 21.91 5.72 43.96
CA THR A 765 22.31 4.36 44.41
C THR A 765 22.38 3.30 43.32
N GLY A 766 21.82 3.52 42.13
CA GLY A 766 22.00 2.64 40.97
C GLY A 766 21.43 1.22 41.11
N LEU A 767 20.48 0.98 42.02
CA LEU A 767 19.76 -0.29 42.20
C LEU A 767 18.26 -0.06 42.35
N LEU A 768 17.45 -1.04 41.90
CA LEU A 768 15.98 -1.07 42.02
C LEU A 768 15.57 -1.66 43.38
N GLU A 769 14.83 -0.91 44.21
CA GLU A 769 14.17 -1.44 45.42
C GLU A 769 12.90 -2.23 45.04
N SER A 770 12.80 -3.47 45.53
CA SER A 770 11.58 -4.29 45.44
C SER A 770 10.65 -3.98 46.62
N VAL A 771 9.46 -3.44 46.37
CA VAL A 771 8.39 -3.41 47.38
C VAL A 771 7.61 -4.71 47.29
N MET A 772 7.98 -5.69 48.11
CA MET A 772 7.04 -6.74 48.54
C MET A 772 6.25 -6.16 49.72
N SER A 773 4.94 -5.98 49.56
CA SER A 773 4.03 -5.87 50.70
C SER A 773 3.40 -7.24 50.93
N ASP A 774 3.92 -7.95 51.93
CA ASP A 774 3.16 -8.97 52.65
C ASP A 774 2.00 -8.24 53.36
N ASP A 775 0.76 -8.49 52.92
CA ASP A 775 -0.48 -8.45 53.71
C ASP A 775 -1.68 -8.55 52.73
N ASP A 776 -2.40 -9.69 52.81
CA ASP A 776 -3.73 -10.03 52.26
C ASP A 776 -3.77 -11.40 51.52
N GLU A 777 -3.10 -12.42 52.07
CA GLU A 777 -3.54 -13.82 51.95
C GLU A 777 -4.52 -14.11 53.10
N ASP A 778 -5.83 -14.08 52.79
CA ASP A 778 -6.93 -14.81 53.45
C ASP A 778 -8.22 -13.98 53.35
N THR A 779 -9.02 -14.17 52.28
CA THR A 779 -10.50 -14.00 52.27
C THR A 779 -11.19 -14.24 50.91
N ALA A 780 -10.46 -14.47 49.81
CA ALA A 780 -11.10 -14.56 48.49
C ALA A 780 -11.72 -15.94 48.12
N ASP A 781 -11.56 -16.97 48.94
CA ASP A 781 -11.95 -18.35 48.59
C ASP A 781 -13.35 -18.80 49.09
N SER A 782 -14.19 -17.91 49.61
CA SER A 782 -15.55 -18.28 50.08
C SER A 782 -16.73 -17.57 49.44
N GLU A 783 -16.53 -16.68 48.45
CA GLU A 783 -17.66 -15.95 47.82
C GLU A 783 -17.95 -16.35 46.37
N ILE A 784 -17.19 -17.29 45.78
CA ILE A 784 -17.40 -17.73 44.39
C ILE A 784 -18.41 -18.88 44.26
N ASP A 785 -18.77 -19.56 45.36
CA ASP A 785 -19.63 -20.77 45.29
C ASP A 785 -21.15 -20.48 45.32
N ASP A 786 -21.58 -19.26 45.66
CA ASP A 786 -23.01 -18.90 45.74
C ASP A 786 -23.54 -18.13 44.50
N ALA A 787 -22.67 -17.72 43.57
CA ALA A 787 -23.08 -17.02 42.35
C ALA A 787 -23.51 -17.94 41.18
N VAL A 788 -23.40 -19.26 41.33
CA VAL A 788 -23.72 -20.25 40.27
C VAL A 788 -25.11 -20.90 40.47
N ARG A 789 -25.93 -20.44 41.43
CA ARG A 789 -27.23 -21.06 41.76
C ARG A 789 -28.49 -20.18 41.68
N VAL A 790 -28.42 -18.96 41.16
CA VAL A 790 -29.59 -18.07 40.91
C VAL A 790 -29.48 -17.49 39.50
#